data_AF-A0AA40KG65-F1
#
_entry.id   AF-A0AA40KG65-F1
#
_cell.length_a   1.000
_cell.length_b   1.000
_cell.length_c   1.000
_cell.angle_alpha   90.00
_cell.angle_beta   90.00
_cell.angle_gamma   90.00
#
_symmetry.space_group_name_H-M   'P 1'
#
loop_
_entity.id
_entity.type
_entity.pdbx_description
1 polymer ?
#
loop_
_entity_poly.entity_id
_entity_poly.type
_entity_poly.pdbx_seq_one_letter_code
_entity_poly.pdbx_strand_id
1 'polypeptide(L)'
;MEKSATHKQKKITDLFTVLPKDKNEDNSAQDIESCDIEDMAGKASTSKQSLPIVNKRKRQSLEGNEVENANKNWKEVLGSPPPIGTTKEERLKWLEFHKQKWAFQAKQRAEYQKSIKKRKRSNNDEDQVNWGITRNTNTSTLGGFLRRTQKKLLVTPWQIIQISPTNKPGLYRLWVLVDKDLHQLRLVVPRIFYVNTRKPKPDPEPGKKVSWKKSMKVLPRSRPIYNLYQYTVPEIQFQLYSQELLEDMSKPEIEGIYETQMSLEFRAILQLGCVCTVDPKAARNMADGADTFTLDQLEFKSIATQPYLKNLHEINYIFLYHHWSSNHQRALWGLFLNASKRAHIFVLDSVSSNQMPNMNTLYTQERDTAISVNGEDKIKFLPASIQFIVRFETNFQQVCRILQAAITTYKNEGHGTTIFIIQTALDKTTLVTQMPLLNDFPLINTYVQDIENLYSTLEWQKVGAKMMLRHYFKSQQIFELMSEQCRFFHAPIGNIPADPIIFGADLFFARHLQKNNFVLWCSPTEKPDLGGSENDDNRLLTDFEESTHCAANNAGTYSSVCIELEVENLAVNTLLQHHHIHDIDGTSNFVAFHIQQQTSIQDMATGDGMTSIIPNYDETILCNLAFKSLRSMVNTWLLDVSVYKNVFADYQIIHFYRWLRSSNSLLYDPALRRTLHTYMKKLFAQLLAEFKTLGSIIIFSNFNKIIVCTKKRTVSDALGYMEFVVQTIRNKEIFHSIEITFEQCWEYLIWLDVHNFGGVKGELPKDMQENTESTNDGNAEEEDDDEPEIIMNWNLMECLPKEAACRSSFTAIIAGYIHAIYQFMLEHELNTTERPKKRSSNLSQLSGQLGLGSLENTADFAKKLIKGDMSQKLFQIVQKIHKKLPEKILTIEEYPNLDLDDKDSKRINPALELIKSVCKVLSLDVEVVNEVYDLQTNMLKLIRIGSFSDLVEWKDPCISLILPEIICKVCNHTRDIDLCKDNFCVMEQDRYIWKCPLCKMDYDNEEIEFLLMDIVDRKSMAYILQDLQCRKCKEIKRENMNELCSCSGNFKTLISKSEIEKFMKICKSVAIKSNMKTLLEIIRNTKLLIDSK
;
A
#
# COMPACT_ATOMS: atom_id res chain seq x y z
N MET A 1 -66.55 77.00 37.04
CA MET A 1 -65.89 78.28 37.30
C MET A 1 -64.42 78.06 36.97
N GLU A 2 -63.69 78.97 36.35
CA GLU A 2 -63.14 80.06 37.16
C GLU A 2 -62.44 79.49 38.41
N LYS A 3 -61.21 79.95 38.64
CA LYS A 3 -60.65 80.32 39.94
C LYS A 3 -61.02 79.46 41.18
N SER A 4 -59.97 79.10 41.93
CA SER A 4 -60.02 78.95 43.40
C SER A 4 -60.90 77.77 43.87
N ALA A 5 -60.86 77.23 45.08
CA ALA A 5 -60.14 77.52 46.30
C ALA A 5 -60.09 76.21 47.11
N THR A 6 -59.09 76.09 47.99
CA THR A 6 -59.16 75.49 49.33
C THR A 6 -60.10 74.31 49.59
N HIS A 7 -59.55 73.13 49.94
CA HIS A 7 -59.74 72.46 51.25
C HIS A 7 -58.87 71.19 51.35
N LYS A 8 -58.35 70.92 52.56
CA LYS A 8 -57.36 69.88 52.93
C LYS A 8 -57.84 68.45 52.57
N GLN A 9 -56.94 67.63 52.00
CA GLN A 9 -57.22 66.29 51.49
C GLN A 9 -57.00 65.19 52.56
N LYS A 10 -58.02 64.34 52.78
CA LYS A 10 -57.93 63.08 53.55
C LYS A 10 -57.36 61.94 52.68
N LYS A 11 -56.70 60.95 53.30
CA LYS A 11 -56.05 59.81 52.62
C LYS A 11 -57.07 58.81 52.03
N ILE A 12 -56.73 58.23 50.88
CA ILE A 12 -57.58 57.38 50.02
C ILE A 12 -57.92 56.00 50.59
N THR A 13 -57.23 55.55 51.64
CA THR A 13 -57.51 54.26 52.30
C THR A 13 -58.83 54.24 53.07
N ASP A 14 -59.40 55.41 53.37
CA ASP A 14 -60.59 55.54 54.21
C ASP A 14 -61.90 55.71 53.39
N LEU A 15 -61.84 55.61 52.05
CA LEU A 15 -62.98 55.88 51.15
C LEU A 15 -63.55 54.65 50.44
N PHE A 16 -62.95 53.47 50.57
CA PHE A 16 -63.40 52.27 49.85
C PHE A 16 -63.42 51.03 50.74
N THR A 17 -64.61 50.48 50.97
CA THR A 17 -64.84 49.17 51.58
C THR A 17 -65.09 48.12 50.50
N VAL A 18 -64.47 46.95 50.66
CA VAL A 18 -64.54 45.83 49.70
C VAL A 18 -65.82 45.02 49.93
N LEU A 19 -66.64 44.86 48.89
CA LEU A 19 -67.77 43.91 48.87
C LEU A 19 -67.27 42.50 48.47
N PRO A 20 -67.78 41.42 49.10
CA PRO A 20 -67.42 40.06 48.72
C PRO A 20 -68.08 39.66 47.39
N LYS A 21 -67.35 38.90 46.56
CA LYS A 21 -67.84 38.32 45.32
C LYS A 21 -68.10 36.82 45.50
N ASP A 22 -69.26 36.40 45.03
CA ASP A 22 -69.80 35.03 45.08
C ASP A 22 -68.97 34.00 44.30
N LYS A 23 -69.11 32.73 44.72
CA LYS A 23 -68.53 31.54 44.08
C LYS A 23 -69.54 30.87 43.13
N ASN A 24 -68.99 30.03 42.24
CA ASN A 24 -69.60 28.99 41.38
C ASN A 24 -69.86 29.46 39.93
N GLU A 25 -69.67 28.67 38.87
CA GLU A 25 -69.15 27.31 38.61
C GLU A 25 -68.88 27.20 37.08
N ASP A 26 -68.38 26.05 36.64
CA ASP A 26 -68.43 25.49 35.27
C ASP A 26 -67.26 25.66 34.27
N ASN A 27 -66.35 24.68 34.38
CA ASN A 27 -66.17 23.53 33.48
C ASN A 27 -65.92 23.68 31.96
N SER A 28 -64.95 22.84 31.55
CA SER A 28 -64.71 22.20 30.25
C SER A 28 -63.82 22.92 29.22
N ALA A 29 -62.62 22.38 29.02
CA ALA A 29 -61.85 22.49 27.78
C ALA A 29 -61.13 21.15 27.52
N GLN A 30 -61.65 20.39 26.56
CA GLN A 30 -60.95 19.33 25.84
C GLN A 30 -60.63 19.84 24.43
N ASP A 31 -59.36 19.67 24.06
CA ASP A 31 -58.86 19.17 22.79
C ASP A 31 -58.90 19.97 21.45
N ILE A 32 -57.78 19.76 20.73
CA ILE A 32 -57.52 19.76 19.28
C ILE A 32 -56.91 21.01 18.61
N GLU A 33 -55.58 20.92 18.48
CA GLU A 33 -54.75 20.94 17.25
C GLU A 33 -54.78 22.06 16.19
N SER A 34 -53.57 22.13 15.62
CA SER A 34 -52.95 22.92 14.55
C SER A 34 -53.65 22.97 13.20
N CYS A 35 -53.40 24.05 12.45
CA CYS A 35 -53.39 24.03 10.99
C CYS A 35 -52.36 25.01 10.40
N ASP A 36 -51.96 24.69 9.16
CA ASP A 36 -50.65 24.86 8.54
C ASP A 36 -50.55 26.03 7.53
N ILE A 37 -49.34 26.24 7.02
CA ILE A 37 -48.88 27.13 5.96
C ILE A 37 -49.44 26.66 4.60
N GLU A 38 -50.35 27.40 3.97
CA GLU A 38 -50.53 27.48 2.49
C GLU A 38 -51.55 28.57 2.04
N ASP A 39 -52.17 29.33 2.95
CA ASP A 39 -53.14 30.35 2.54
C ASP A 39 -52.52 31.75 2.32
N MET A 40 -52.40 32.05 1.03
CA MET A 40 -52.78 33.33 0.41
C MET A 40 -51.70 34.40 0.25
N ALA A 41 -50.85 34.18 -0.74
CA ALA A 41 -50.46 35.25 -1.66
C ALA A 41 -51.71 35.89 -2.30
N GLY A 42 -51.84 37.22 -2.20
CA GLY A 42 -52.94 38.00 -2.80
C GLY A 42 -52.52 39.46 -3.07
N LYS A 43 -52.84 39.93 -4.29
CA LYS A 43 -52.30 41.10 -5.02
C LYS A 43 -52.45 42.49 -4.37
N ALA A 44 -51.62 43.40 -4.90
CA ALA A 44 -51.35 44.77 -4.48
C ALA A 44 -52.28 45.88 -5.05
N SER A 45 -52.03 47.10 -4.53
CA SER A 45 -52.45 48.46 -4.93
C SER A 45 -53.67 49.01 -4.17
N THR A 46 -53.73 50.26 -3.65
CA THR A 46 -53.09 51.53 -4.01
C THR A 46 -53.01 52.53 -2.82
N SER A 47 -52.02 53.43 -2.87
CA SER A 47 -52.10 54.87 -2.54
C SER A 47 -52.20 55.40 -1.07
N LYS A 48 -51.03 55.86 -0.61
CA LYS A 48 -50.67 57.17 -0.01
C LYS A 48 -50.95 57.53 1.48
N GLN A 49 -49.82 57.98 2.05
CA GLN A 49 -49.55 58.95 3.12
C GLN A 49 -49.42 58.49 4.57
N SER A 50 -48.30 58.97 5.13
CA SER A 50 -47.62 58.58 6.36
C SER A 50 -48.23 59.23 7.61
N LEU A 51 -48.58 58.39 8.58
CA LEU A 51 -48.78 58.78 9.98
C LEU A 51 -48.01 57.81 10.88
N PRO A 52 -47.45 58.28 12.01
CA PRO A 52 -46.60 57.46 12.87
C PRO A 52 -47.45 56.39 13.57
N ILE A 53 -47.15 55.11 13.29
CA ILE A 53 -47.80 53.98 13.94
C ILE A 53 -47.04 53.66 15.22
N VAL A 54 -47.57 54.15 16.33
CA VAL A 54 -47.26 53.68 17.68
C VAL A 54 -48.01 52.37 17.87
N ASN A 55 -47.31 51.24 17.69
CA ASN A 55 -47.84 49.94 18.07
C ASN A 55 -47.93 49.83 19.59
N LYS A 56 -49.11 50.19 20.11
CA LYS A 56 -49.55 49.93 21.48
C LYS A 56 -49.75 48.41 21.61
N ARG A 57 -48.69 47.70 22.00
CA ARG A 57 -48.79 46.28 22.38
C ARG A 57 -49.76 46.15 23.54
N LYS A 58 -50.84 45.41 23.28
CA LYS A 58 -51.77 44.82 24.24
C LYS A 58 -50.92 44.10 25.31
N ARG A 59 -50.78 44.70 26.49
CA ARG A 59 -50.18 44.06 27.66
C ARG A 59 -51.16 43.00 28.14
N GLN A 60 -50.84 41.74 27.89
CA GLN A 60 -51.30 40.65 28.73
C GLN A 60 -50.44 40.73 30.01
N SER A 61 -51.00 41.27 31.08
CA SER A 61 -50.30 41.48 32.35
C SER A 61 -50.22 40.19 33.17
N LEU A 62 -49.42 39.23 32.71
CA LEU A 62 -48.98 38.09 33.52
C LEU A 62 -47.44 37.93 33.57
N GLU A 63 -46.68 38.66 32.76
CA GLU A 63 -45.20 38.57 32.74
C GLU A 63 -44.48 39.64 33.60
N GLY A 64 -45.22 40.46 34.36
CA GLY A 64 -44.63 41.48 35.24
C GLY A 64 -43.90 40.90 36.45
N ASN A 65 -44.26 39.69 36.90
CA ASN A 65 -43.66 39.07 38.08
C ASN A 65 -42.39 38.25 37.78
N GLU A 66 -42.13 37.86 36.54
CA GLU A 66 -40.97 36.99 36.24
C GLU A 66 -39.66 37.79 36.19
N VAL A 67 -39.68 39.00 35.63
CA VAL A 67 -38.48 39.84 35.51
C VAL A 67 -38.07 40.47 36.86
N GLU A 68 -39.01 40.71 37.76
CA GLU A 68 -38.70 41.20 39.12
C GLU A 68 -38.20 40.09 40.07
N ASN A 69 -38.58 38.83 39.82
CA ASN A 69 -38.18 37.71 40.69
C ASN A 69 -36.76 37.20 40.41
N ALA A 70 -36.16 37.50 39.26
CA ALA A 70 -34.80 37.10 38.91
C ALA A 70 -33.72 37.69 39.84
N ASN A 71 -34.02 38.82 40.51
CA ASN A 71 -33.08 39.49 41.43
C ASN A 71 -33.38 39.25 42.92
N LYS A 72 -34.44 38.51 43.27
CA LYS A 72 -34.82 38.22 44.67
C LYS A 72 -34.16 36.92 45.16
N ASN A 73 -33.89 36.83 46.45
CA ASN A 73 -33.28 35.64 47.03
C ASN A 73 -34.30 34.48 47.00
N TRP A 74 -33.87 33.24 46.71
CA TRP A 74 -34.78 32.07 46.63
C TRP A 74 -35.64 31.89 47.89
N LYS A 75 -35.13 32.34 49.04
CA LYS A 75 -35.80 32.32 50.34
C LYS A 75 -36.99 33.28 50.43
N GLU A 76 -37.00 34.36 49.65
CA GLU A 76 -38.10 35.33 49.56
C GLU A 76 -39.19 34.87 48.58
N VAL A 77 -38.82 34.08 47.57
CA VAL A 77 -39.76 33.59 46.53
C VAL A 77 -40.41 32.26 46.92
N LEU A 78 -39.65 31.34 47.54
CA LEU A 78 -40.12 30.00 47.91
C LEU A 78 -40.43 29.85 49.40
N GLY A 79 -40.01 30.80 50.25
CA GLY A 79 -40.16 30.72 51.71
C GLY A 79 -39.05 29.92 52.41
N SER A 80 -39.22 29.68 53.72
CA SER A 80 -38.28 28.87 54.50
C SER A 80 -38.40 27.37 54.15
N PRO A 81 -37.27 26.65 54.03
CA PRO A 81 -37.32 25.22 53.73
C PRO A 81 -38.06 24.45 54.83
N PRO A 82 -38.90 23.47 54.47
CA PRO A 82 -39.44 22.54 55.46
C PRO A 82 -38.29 21.78 56.13
N PRO A 83 -38.43 21.34 57.40
CA PRO A 83 -37.44 20.49 58.04
C PRO A 83 -37.36 19.12 57.35
N ILE A 84 -36.20 18.44 57.44
CA ILE A 84 -35.92 17.16 56.74
C ILE A 84 -36.92 16.04 57.08
N GLY A 85 -37.61 16.14 58.23
CA GLY A 85 -38.63 15.19 58.68
C GLY A 85 -38.08 13.78 58.96
N THR A 86 -38.79 13.02 59.80
CA THR A 86 -38.47 11.60 60.06
C THR A 86 -39.36 10.65 59.27
N THR A 87 -40.52 11.13 58.80
CA THR A 87 -41.45 10.35 57.98
C THR A 87 -41.13 10.46 56.48
N LYS A 88 -41.49 9.42 55.71
CA LYS A 88 -41.25 9.37 54.26
C LYS A 88 -41.96 10.51 53.51
N GLU A 89 -43.13 10.91 53.97
CA GLU A 89 -43.94 11.98 53.38
C GLU A 89 -43.34 13.36 53.61
N GLU A 90 -42.78 13.63 54.80
CA GLU A 90 -42.07 14.87 55.08
C GLU A 90 -40.76 14.98 54.27
N ARG A 91 -40.03 13.88 54.07
CA ARG A 91 -38.85 13.83 53.21
C ARG A 91 -39.19 14.11 51.74
N LEU A 92 -40.35 13.65 51.27
CA LEU A 92 -40.82 13.95 49.91
C LEU A 92 -41.17 15.43 49.75
N LYS A 93 -41.86 16.04 50.73
CA LYS A 93 -42.13 17.49 50.75
C LYS A 93 -40.85 18.31 50.81
N TRP A 94 -39.85 17.86 51.57
CA TRP A 94 -38.51 18.46 51.61
C TRP A 94 -37.82 18.39 50.25
N LEU A 95 -37.84 17.21 49.61
CA LEU A 95 -37.23 17.02 48.30
C LEU A 95 -37.93 17.84 47.22
N GLU A 96 -39.26 17.93 47.26
CA GLU A 96 -40.05 18.72 46.32
C GLU A 96 -39.73 20.21 46.43
N PHE A 97 -39.67 20.74 47.65
CA PHE A 97 -39.21 22.11 47.92
C PHE A 97 -37.80 22.35 47.38
N HIS A 98 -36.86 21.42 47.61
CA HIS A 98 -35.48 21.56 47.15
C HIS A 98 -35.33 21.44 45.63
N LYS A 99 -36.15 20.61 44.97
CA LYS A 99 -36.23 20.56 43.50
C LYS A 99 -36.72 21.89 42.92
N GLN A 100 -37.75 22.50 43.52
CA GLN A 100 -38.23 23.84 43.13
C GLN A 100 -37.16 24.92 43.34
N LYS A 101 -36.44 24.86 44.47
CA LYS A 101 -35.29 25.74 44.74
C LYS A 101 -34.19 25.59 43.69
N TRP A 102 -33.80 24.36 43.34
CA TRP A 102 -32.77 24.15 42.32
C TRP A 102 -33.22 24.60 40.94
N ALA A 103 -34.50 24.39 40.59
CA ALA A 103 -35.08 24.89 39.34
C ALA A 103 -35.04 26.43 39.27
N PHE A 104 -35.38 27.11 40.37
CA PHE A 104 -35.29 28.56 40.47
C PHE A 104 -33.84 29.05 40.33
N GLN A 105 -32.90 28.44 41.03
CA GLN A 105 -31.47 28.77 40.93
C GLN A 105 -30.88 28.44 39.54
N ALA A 106 -31.38 27.43 38.85
CA ALA A 106 -30.98 27.11 37.47
C ALA A 106 -31.48 28.18 36.50
N LYS A 107 -32.74 28.63 36.62
CA LYS A 107 -33.29 29.75 35.84
C LYS A 107 -32.50 31.04 36.07
N GLN A 108 -32.21 31.39 37.32
CA GLN A 108 -31.42 32.58 37.66
C GLN A 108 -30.00 32.54 37.07
N ARG A 109 -29.33 31.36 37.11
CA ARG A 109 -28.02 31.16 36.46
C ARG A 109 -28.10 31.30 34.93
N ALA A 110 -29.15 30.78 34.30
CA ALA A 110 -29.35 30.89 32.85
C ALA A 110 -29.59 32.34 32.41
N GLU A 111 -30.36 33.12 33.17
CA GLU A 111 -30.59 34.54 32.92
C GLU A 111 -29.33 35.39 33.15
N TYR A 112 -28.58 35.10 34.21
CA TYR A 112 -27.28 35.74 34.45
C TYR A 112 -26.26 35.46 33.32
N GLN A 113 -26.23 34.23 32.80
CA GLN A 113 -25.42 33.92 31.61
C GLN A 113 -25.91 34.67 30.36
N LYS A 114 -27.24 34.80 30.15
CA LYS A 114 -27.81 35.58 29.05
C LYS A 114 -27.46 37.07 29.16
N SER A 115 -27.46 37.64 30.36
CA SER A 115 -27.13 39.05 30.59
C SER A 115 -25.63 39.33 30.40
N ILE A 116 -24.74 38.42 30.83
CA ILE A 116 -23.31 38.48 30.53
C ILE A 116 -23.05 38.40 29.02
N LYS A 117 -23.71 37.48 28.31
CA LYS A 117 -23.58 37.36 26.85
C LYS A 117 -24.09 38.62 26.11
N LYS A 118 -25.12 39.29 26.63
CA LYS A 118 -25.58 40.59 26.12
C LYS A 118 -24.57 41.71 26.37
N ARG A 119 -23.97 41.80 27.56
CA ARG A 119 -22.94 42.80 27.89
C ARG A 119 -21.65 42.61 27.08
N LYS A 120 -21.26 41.38 26.76
CA LYS A 120 -20.11 41.10 25.88
C LYS A 120 -20.35 41.47 24.40
N ARG A 121 -21.61 41.53 23.94
CA ARG A 121 -21.95 41.92 22.56
C ARG A 121 -22.00 43.44 22.34
N SER A 122 -22.08 44.26 23.39
CA SER A 122 -22.17 45.72 23.24
C SER A 122 -20.83 46.47 23.39
N ASN A 123 -19.70 45.76 23.50
CA ASN A 123 -18.40 46.37 23.79
C ASN A 123 -17.36 46.05 22.71
N ASN A 124 -17.78 46.01 21.46
CA ASN A 124 -16.97 45.61 20.31
C ASN A 124 -16.49 46.79 19.46
N ASP A 125 -16.30 47.97 20.06
CA ASP A 125 -15.63 49.10 19.43
C ASP A 125 -14.54 49.67 20.34
N GLU A 126 -13.37 49.84 19.73
CA GLU A 126 -12.16 50.55 20.14
C GLU A 126 -11.14 49.87 21.06
N ASP A 127 -9.93 49.74 20.49
CA ASP A 127 -8.67 49.38 21.09
C ASP A 127 -8.35 50.18 22.36
N GLN A 128 -8.40 49.52 23.51
CA GLN A 128 -7.55 49.87 24.66
C GLN A 128 -7.34 48.63 25.54
N VAL A 129 -6.14 48.05 25.41
CA VAL A 129 -5.62 46.99 26.28
C VAL A 129 -5.40 47.58 27.67
N ASN A 130 -6.41 47.50 28.54
CA ASN A 130 -6.25 47.82 29.95
C ASN A 130 -5.89 46.55 30.73
N TRP A 131 -4.64 46.49 31.17
CA TRP A 131 -4.07 45.47 32.05
C TRP A 131 -4.73 45.51 33.43
N GLY A 132 -5.87 44.85 33.56
CA GLY A 132 -6.44 44.47 34.85
C GLY A 132 -5.92 43.10 35.26
N ILE A 133 -4.95 43.06 36.18
CA ILE A 133 -4.55 41.85 36.92
C ILE A 133 -5.83 41.25 37.52
N THR A 134 -6.30 40.16 36.92
CA THR A 134 -7.34 39.33 37.54
C THR A 134 -6.71 38.71 38.77
N ARG A 135 -7.03 39.26 39.94
CA ARG A 135 -6.70 38.66 41.24
C ARG A 135 -7.08 37.18 41.17
N ASN A 136 -6.10 36.31 41.47
CA ASN A 136 -6.26 34.87 41.64
C ASN A 136 -7.56 34.58 42.40
N THR A 137 -8.57 34.11 41.69
CA THR A 137 -9.79 33.58 42.29
C THR A 137 -9.47 32.17 42.81
N ASN A 138 -9.73 31.95 44.10
CA ASN A 138 -9.43 30.75 44.90
C ASN A 138 -9.01 29.49 44.11
N THR A 139 -7.70 29.23 44.15
CA THR A 139 -6.98 28.10 43.56
C THR A 139 -7.29 26.74 44.21
N SER A 140 -8.09 26.70 45.27
CA SER A 140 -8.48 25.48 46.00
C SER A 140 -9.82 24.87 45.55
N THR A 141 -10.51 25.49 44.59
CA THR A 141 -11.80 24.98 44.08
C THR A 141 -11.58 24.09 42.86
N LEU A 142 -12.45 23.09 42.66
CA LEU A 142 -12.45 22.20 41.48
C LEU A 142 -12.40 22.98 40.15
N GLY A 143 -13.03 24.15 40.10
CA GLY A 143 -12.97 25.05 38.95
C GLY A 143 -11.60 25.69 38.72
N GLY A 144 -10.84 25.98 39.79
CA GLY A 144 -9.45 26.43 39.70
C GLY A 144 -8.49 25.33 39.22
N PHE A 145 -8.74 24.08 39.62
CA PHE A 145 -8.01 22.91 39.12
C PHE A 145 -8.25 22.69 37.62
N LEU A 146 -9.51 22.67 37.17
CA LEU A 146 -9.87 22.51 35.75
C LEU A 146 -9.29 23.63 34.87
N ARG A 147 -9.25 24.87 35.38
CA ARG A 147 -8.60 25.98 34.65
C ARG A 147 -7.08 25.81 34.57
N ARG A 148 -6.42 25.28 35.61
CA ARG A 148 -4.98 24.98 35.56
C ARG A 148 -4.67 23.87 34.57
N THR A 149 -5.43 22.78 34.57
CA THR A 149 -5.23 21.68 33.63
C THR A 149 -5.46 22.13 32.18
N GLN A 150 -6.46 22.97 31.93
CA GLN A 150 -6.71 23.56 30.61
C GLN A 150 -5.61 24.52 30.18
N LYS A 151 -5.14 25.39 31.09
CA LYS A 151 -4.05 26.31 30.78
C LYS A 151 -2.74 25.58 30.52
N LYS A 152 -2.50 24.47 31.23
CA LYS A 152 -1.40 23.56 30.98
C LYS A 152 -1.50 22.99 29.57
N LEU A 153 -2.66 22.43 29.22
CA LEU A 153 -2.95 21.88 27.89
C LEU A 153 -2.72 22.89 26.76
N LEU A 154 -3.05 24.18 26.92
CA LEU A 154 -2.81 25.18 25.87
C LEU A 154 -1.33 25.59 25.69
N VAL A 155 -0.48 25.36 26.69
CA VAL A 155 0.92 25.83 26.70
C VAL A 155 1.90 24.68 26.44
N THR A 156 1.61 23.48 26.92
CA THR A 156 2.49 22.32 26.79
C THR A 156 2.34 21.63 25.44
N PRO A 157 3.42 21.12 24.84
CA PRO A 157 3.35 20.26 23.67
C PRO A 157 2.66 18.93 23.97
N TRP A 158 1.97 18.42 22.95
CA TRP A 158 1.07 17.28 22.97
C TRP A 158 1.70 16.11 22.25
N GLN A 159 1.73 14.93 22.87
CA GLN A 159 2.09 13.69 22.18
C GLN A 159 0.81 12.99 21.74
N ILE A 160 0.57 12.93 20.43
CA ILE A 160 -0.64 12.31 19.89
C ILE A 160 -0.44 10.79 19.88
N ILE A 161 -1.30 10.05 20.58
CA ILE A 161 -1.29 8.59 20.57
C ILE A 161 -2.16 8.08 19.42
N GLN A 162 -3.37 8.63 19.27
CA GLN A 162 -4.31 8.18 18.27
C GLN A 162 -5.29 9.28 17.85
N ILE A 163 -5.61 9.32 16.56
CA ILE A 163 -6.70 10.06 15.95
C ILE A 163 -7.77 9.04 15.53
N SER A 164 -8.99 9.10 16.05
CA SER A 164 -10.05 8.16 15.68
C SER A 164 -11.29 8.88 15.16
N PRO A 165 -11.92 8.41 14.07
CA PRO A 165 -13.16 9.00 13.58
C PRO A 165 -14.28 8.82 14.61
N THR A 166 -15.24 9.77 14.61
CA THR A 166 -16.47 9.64 15.39
C THR A 166 -17.67 9.46 14.46
N ASN A 167 -18.84 9.15 15.03
CA ASN A 167 -20.08 9.01 14.25
C ASN A 167 -20.48 10.30 13.49
N LYS A 168 -19.89 11.45 13.83
CA LYS A 168 -20.09 12.70 13.10
C LYS A 168 -18.95 12.91 12.12
N PRO A 169 -19.21 13.02 10.81
CA PRO A 169 -18.14 13.17 9.82
C PRO A 169 -17.43 14.52 9.99
N GLY A 170 -16.11 14.53 9.80
CA GLY A 170 -15.23 15.67 10.08
C GLY A 170 -14.91 15.93 11.56
N LEU A 171 -15.53 15.19 12.49
CA LEU A 171 -15.20 15.26 13.91
C LEU A 171 -14.41 14.01 14.32
N TYR A 172 -13.19 14.24 14.79
CA TYR A 172 -12.27 13.21 15.26
C TYR A 172 -12.10 13.29 16.79
N ARG A 173 -11.84 12.14 17.40
CA ARG A 173 -11.41 12.02 18.79
C ARG A 173 -9.89 11.93 18.78
N LEU A 174 -9.26 12.80 19.55
CA LEU A 174 -7.81 12.92 19.64
C LEU A 174 -7.37 12.44 21.03
N TRP A 175 -6.59 11.38 21.08
CA TRP A 175 -5.96 10.88 22.30
C TRP A 175 -4.57 11.48 22.42
N VAL A 176 -4.39 12.33 23.44
CA VAL A 176 -3.15 13.08 23.65
C VAL A 176 -2.57 12.77 25.02
N LEU A 177 -1.27 12.48 25.06
CA LEU A 177 -0.50 12.44 26.29
C LEU A 177 0.15 13.81 26.52
N VAL A 178 -0.20 14.44 27.64
CA VAL A 178 0.40 15.69 28.10
C VAL A 178 1.12 15.43 29.42
N ASP A 179 2.45 15.48 29.39
CA ASP A 179 3.34 14.99 30.44
C ASP A 179 3.04 13.52 30.81
N LYS A 180 2.22 13.30 31.85
CA LYS A 180 1.84 11.99 32.37
C LYS A 180 0.33 11.72 32.25
N ASP A 181 -0.46 12.71 31.87
CA ASP A 181 -1.92 12.62 31.85
C ASP A 181 -2.42 12.39 30.43
N LEU A 182 -3.34 11.43 30.28
CA LEU A 182 -4.00 11.12 29.01
C LEU A 182 -5.29 11.95 28.91
N HIS A 183 -5.39 12.75 27.85
CA HIS A 183 -6.55 13.59 27.55
C HIS A 183 -7.27 13.12 26.29
N GLN A 184 -8.60 13.14 26.35
CA GLN A 184 -9.48 12.91 25.22
C GLN A 184 -10.01 14.26 24.71
N LEU A 185 -9.55 14.68 23.54
CA LEU A 185 -9.94 15.95 22.92
C LEU A 185 -10.76 15.71 21.65
N ARG A 186 -11.46 16.75 21.18
CA ARG A 186 -12.23 16.73 19.94
C ARG A 186 -11.55 17.58 18.89
N LEU A 187 -11.26 17.00 17.73
CA LEU A 187 -10.64 17.67 16.59
C LEU A 187 -11.65 17.81 15.45
N VAL A 188 -11.86 19.03 14.97
CA VAL A 188 -12.67 19.31 13.79
C VAL A 188 -11.73 19.46 12.59
N VAL A 189 -11.83 18.53 11.64
CA VAL A 189 -11.04 18.50 10.41
C VAL A 189 -11.95 18.92 9.25
N PRO A 190 -11.71 20.09 8.63
CA PRO A 190 -12.46 20.49 7.44
C PRO A 190 -11.97 19.75 6.19
N ARG A 191 -12.84 19.66 5.18
CA ARG A 191 -12.47 19.26 3.83
C ARG A 191 -11.81 20.44 3.12
N ILE A 192 -10.61 20.22 2.59
CA ILE A 192 -9.88 21.19 1.77
C ILE A 192 -9.76 20.59 0.38
N PHE A 193 -10.17 21.35 -0.63
CA PHE A 193 -10.07 20.97 -2.04
C PHE A 193 -9.79 22.22 -2.89
N TYR A 194 -9.29 22.02 -4.10
CA TYR A 194 -8.87 23.08 -5.00
C TYR A 194 -9.68 23.06 -6.29
N VAL A 195 -10.16 24.21 -6.74
CA VAL A 195 -10.93 24.33 -7.99
C VAL A 195 -10.16 25.22 -8.95
N ASN A 196 -9.80 24.69 -10.12
CA ASN A 196 -9.18 25.44 -11.19
C ASN A 196 -10.27 25.93 -12.16
N THR A 197 -10.44 27.24 -12.30
CA THR A 197 -11.45 27.81 -13.20
C THR A 197 -10.81 28.63 -14.32
N ARG A 198 -11.35 28.47 -15.55
CA ARG A 198 -10.87 29.22 -16.72
C ARG A 198 -11.16 30.71 -16.60
N LYS A 199 -12.27 31.07 -15.97
CA LYS A 199 -12.64 32.46 -15.67
C LYS A 199 -12.34 32.82 -14.21
N PRO A 200 -11.91 34.05 -13.91
CA PRO A 200 -11.76 34.51 -12.55
C PRO A 200 -13.14 34.65 -11.88
N LYS A 201 -13.25 34.17 -10.63
CA LYS A 201 -14.43 34.38 -9.78
C LYS A 201 -14.33 35.73 -9.06
N PRO A 202 -15.43 36.49 -8.91
CA PRO A 202 -15.47 37.73 -8.13
C PRO A 202 -15.30 37.44 -6.64
N ASP A 203 -14.59 38.30 -5.91
CA ASP A 203 -14.28 38.08 -4.48
C ASP A 203 -15.51 37.73 -3.64
N PRO A 204 -15.37 36.84 -2.63
CA PRO A 204 -16.50 36.38 -1.85
C PRO A 204 -17.11 37.53 -1.03
N GLU A 205 -18.41 37.76 -1.19
CA GLU A 205 -19.15 38.74 -0.39
C GLU A 205 -19.06 38.39 1.11
N PRO A 206 -18.75 39.35 2.00
CA PRO A 206 -18.66 39.10 3.44
C PRO A 206 -20.03 38.65 3.98
N GLY A 207 -20.13 37.38 4.40
CA GLY A 207 -21.33 36.79 5.00
C GLY A 207 -21.88 35.52 4.34
N LYS A 208 -21.37 35.11 3.17
CA LYS A 208 -21.71 33.79 2.57
C LYS A 208 -20.98 32.63 3.28
N LYS A 209 -21.63 31.45 3.32
CA LYS A 209 -21.19 30.26 4.07
C LYS A 209 -19.90 29.60 3.55
N VAL A 210 -19.46 29.91 2.33
CA VAL A 210 -18.31 29.25 1.69
C VAL A 210 -17.19 30.27 1.51
N SER A 211 -16.10 30.10 2.28
CA SER A 211 -14.88 30.87 2.13
C SER A 211 -13.92 30.17 1.17
N TRP A 212 -13.51 30.86 0.11
CA TRP A 212 -12.44 30.41 -0.78
C TRP A 212 -11.30 31.43 -0.84
N LYS A 213 -10.08 30.96 -1.12
CA LYS A 213 -8.87 31.80 -1.22
C LYS A 213 -8.16 31.50 -2.54
N LYS A 214 -7.68 32.52 -3.25
CA LYS A 214 -6.84 32.32 -4.44
C LYS A 214 -5.51 31.66 -4.03
N SER A 215 -5.09 30.64 -4.76
CA SER A 215 -3.89 29.85 -4.48
C SER A 215 -2.99 29.78 -5.72
N MET A 216 -1.68 29.62 -5.52
CA MET A 216 -0.66 29.48 -6.58
C MET A 216 0.11 28.16 -6.43
N LYS A 217 -0.61 27.08 -6.12
CA LYS A 217 -0.03 25.74 -6.00
C LYS A 217 0.19 25.08 -7.37
N VAL A 218 1.20 24.21 -7.47
CA VAL A 218 1.47 23.39 -8.64
C VAL A 218 0.47 22.23 -8.72
N LEU A 219 -0.21 22.09 -9.86
CA LEU A 219 -1.18 21.01 -10.07
C LEU A 219 -0.48 19.69 -10.43
N PRO A 220 -1.13 18.54 -10.17
CA PRO A 220 -0.61 17.23 -10.57
C PRO A 220 -0.31 17.20 -12.07
N ARG A 221 0.77 16.52 -12.46
CA ARG A 221 1.25 16.42 -13.86
C ARG A 221 1.46 17.78 -14.54
N SER A 222 1.83 18.80 -13.78
CA SER A 222 2.15 20.14 -14.29
C SER A 222 1.05 20.76 -15.16
N ARG A 223 -0.22 20.51 -14.82
CA ARG A 223 -1.35 21.08 -15.54
C ARG A 223 -1.37 22.61 -15.51
N PRO A 224 -1.86 23.26 -16.58
CA PRO A 224 -1.92 24.71 -16.63
C PRO A 224 -2.88 25.25 -15.57
N ILE A 225 -2.36 26.18 -14.76
CA ILE A 225 -3.14 26.88 -13.74
C ILE A 225 -3.77 28.10 -14.39
N TYR A 226 -5.10 28.17 -14.39
CA TYR A 226 -5.83 29.35 -14.86
C TYR A 226 -6.14 30.27 -13.67
N ASN A 227 -7.14 29.90 -12.87
CA ASN A 227 -7.47 30.56 -11.61
C ASN A 227 -7.76 29.50 -10.55
N LEU A 228 -6.76 29.19 -9.73
CA LEU A 228 -6.86 28.18 -8.69
C LEU A 228 -7.41 28.78 -7.39
N TYR A 229 -8.47 28.19 -6.87
CA TYR A 229 -9.11 28.60 -5.63
C TYR A 229 -9.15 27.44 -4.63
N GLN A 230 -8.66 27.68 -3.41
CA GLN A 230 -8.75 26.76 -2.29
C GLN A 230 -10.07 26.96 -1.56
N TYR A 231 -10.84 25.89 -1.40
CA TYR A 231 -12.07 25.85 -0.61
C TYR A 231 -11.80 25.15 0.72
N THR A 232 -12.43 25.64 1.79
CA THR A 232 -12.39 25.00 3.12
C THR A 232 -13.81 24.89 3.64
N VAL A 233 -14.31 23.66 3.71
CA VAL A 233 -15.73 23.38 3.96
C VAL A 233 -15.85 22.31 5.05
N PRO A 234 -16.82 22.42 5.99
CA PRO A 234 -17.12 21.33 6.91
C PRO A 234 -17.52 20.05 6.16
N GLU A 235 -17.02 18.90 6.59
CA GLU A 235 -17.23 17.61 5.91
C GLU A 235 -18.72 17.28 5.68
N ILE A 236 -19.58 17.59 6.66
CA ILE A 236 -21.03 17.37 6.54
C ILE A 236 -21.61 18.11 5.32
N GLN A 237 -21.16 19.34 5.07
CA GLN A 237 -21.62 20.11 3.91
C GLN A 237 -21.06 19.55 2.61
N PHE A 238 -19.79 19.14 2.62
CA PHE A 238 -19.17 18.51 1.44
C PHE A 238 -19.92 17.25 1.02
N GLN A 239 -20.30 16.38 1.96
CA GLN A 239 -21.07 15.16 1.66
C GLN A 239 -22.48 15.44 1.14
N LEU A 240 -23.13 16.53 1.60
CA LEU A 240 -24.45 16.92 1.11
C LEU A 240 -24.40 17.46 -0.32
N TYR A 241 -23.35 18.22 -0.65
CA TYR A 241 -23.20 18.88 -1.95
C TYR A 241 -22.21 18.15 -2.88
N SER A 242 -21.83 16.91 -2.56
CA SER A 242 -20.82 16.16 -3.36
C SER A 242 -21.32 15.84 -4.77
N GLN A 243 -22.62 15.60 -4.93
CA GLN A 243 -23.24 15.38 -6.23
C GLN A 243 -23.23 16.66 -7.08
N GLU A 244 -23.54 17.81 -6.49
CA GLU A 244 -23.45 19.11 -7.18
C GLU A 244 -22.02 19.42 -7.61
N LEU A 245 -21.01 19.05 -6.81
CA LEU A 245 -19.60 19.18 -7.19
C LEU A 245 -19.23 18.31 -8.41
N LEU A 246 -19.82 17.13 -8.54
CA LEU A 246 -19.65 16.28 -9.74
C LEU A 246 -20.35 16.89 -10.96
N GLU A 247 -21.53 17.50 -10.80
CA GLU A 247 -22.17 18.26 -11.87
C GLU A 247 -21.34 19.47 -12.28
N ASP A 248 -20.72 20.16 -11.31
CA ASP A 248 -19.81 21.27 -11.54
C ASP A 248 -18.61 20.86 -12.42
N MET A 249 -18.10 19.64 -12.29
CA MET A 249 -17.04 19.11 -13.17
C MET A 249 -17.44 19.06 -14.65
N SER A 250 -18.72 18.98 -14.96
CA SER A 250 -19.21 19.01 -16.35
C SER A 250 -19.26 20.43 -16.94
N LYS A 251 -19.14 21.47 -16.11
CA LYS A 251 -19.22 22.86 -16.56
C LYS A 251 -17.93 23.27 -17.28
N PRO A 252 -17.99 23.85 -18.49
CA PRO A 252 -16.81 24.22 -19.27
C PRO A 252 -15.97 25.35 -18.63
N GLU A 253 -16.52 26.02 -17.61
CA GLU A 253 -15.80 27.05 -16.84
C GLU A 253 -14.81 26.44 -15.84
N ILE A 254 -15.08 25.23 -15.38
CA ILE A 254 -14.25 24.49 -14.43
C ILE A 254 -13.33 23.59 -15.26
N GLU A 255 -12.03 23.67 -15.01
CA GLU A 255 -11.06 22.77 -15.62
C GLU A 255 -10.93 21.47 -14.83
N GLY A 256 -10.90 21.58 -13.49
CA GLY A 256 -10.80 20.42 -12.60
C GLY A 256 -10.96 20.80 -11.13
N ILE A 257 -11.38 19.82 -10.33
CA ILE A 257 -11.50 19.92 -8.87
C ILE A 257 -10.59 18.87 -8.23
N TYR A 258 -9.57 19.32 -7.50
CA TYR A 258 -8.47 18.50 -6.99
C TYR A 258 -8.55 18.33 -5.45
N GLU A 259 -7.88 17.30 -4.91
CA GLU A 259 -7.83 16.93 -3.47
C GLU A 259 -9.19 16.52 -2.87
N THR A 260 -10.08 15.96 -3.69
CA THR A 260 -11.41 15.53 -3.25
C THR A 260 -11.35 14.20 -2.50
N GLN A 261 -10.47 13.29 -2.92
CA GLN A 261 -10.40 11.90 -2.44
C GLN A 261 -9.54 11.71 -1.19
N MET A 262 -8.73 12.71 -0.81
CA MET A 262 -7.84 12.65 0.35
C MET A 262 -8.59 12.39 1.66
N SER A 263 -8.26 11.33 2.39
CA SER A 263 -8.90 11.05 3.67
C SER A 263 -8.59 12.14 4.71
N LEU A 264 -9.58 12.50 5.54
CA LEU A 264 -9.40 13.53 6.57
C LEU A 264 -8.46 13.06 7.68
N GLU A 265 -8.39 11.75 7.94
CA GLU A 265 -7.45 11.15 8.89
C GLU A 265 -6.00 11.31 8.40
N PHE A 266 -5.73 10.97 7.14
CA PHE A 266 -4.40 11.17 6.55
C PHE A 266 -4.00 12.66 6.55
N ARG A 267 -4.94 13.56 6.25
CA ARG A 267 -4.70 15.02 6.33
C ARG A 267 -4.34 15.47 7.74
N ALA A 268 -5.03 14.97 8.76
CA ALA A 268 -4.72 15.29 10.14
C ALA A 268 -3.33 14.78 10.55
N ILE A 269 -2.94 13.55 10.15
CA ILE A 269 -1.61 12.99 10.42
C ILE A 269 -0.53 13.78 9.69
N LEU A 270 -0.78 14.17 8.43
CA LEU A 270 0.17 14.92 7.60
C LEU A 270 0.50 16.29 8.21
N GLN A 271 -0.52 17.01 8.71
CA GLN A 271 -0.38 18.36 9.26
C GLN A 271 0.05 18.39 10.74
N LEU A 272 -0.44 17.45 11.56
CA LEU A 272 -0.17 17.43 13.01
C LEU A 272 1.03 16.58 13.41
N GLY A 273 1.39 15.58 12.61
CA GLY A 273 2.42 14.60 12.94
C GLY A 273 2.17 13.85 14.26
N CYS A 274 3.25 13.52 14.98
CA CYS A 274 3.20 12.84 16.28
C CYS A 274 3.22 13.80 17.48
N VAL A 275 3.77 15.01 17.31
CA VAL A 275 3.89 16.03 18.36
C VAL A 275 3.31 17.35 17.85
N CYS A 276 2.37 17.92 18.58
CA CYS A 276 1.75 19.19 18.22
C CYS A 276 1.65 20.18 19.39
N THR A 277 1.44 21.45 19.07
CA THR A 277 1.16 22.51 20.04
C THR A 277 -0.01 23.34 19.56
N VAL A 278 -0.75 23.96 20.48
CA VAL A 278 -1.76 24.95 20.12
C VAL A 278 -1.08 26.25 19.68
N ASP A 279 -1.51 26.85 18.57
CA ASP A 279 -1.03 28.15 18.12
C ASP A 279 -1.25 29.19 19.24
N PRO A 280 -0.21 29.92 19.68
CA PRO A 280 -0.32 30.95 20.71
C PRO A 280 -1.41 32.01 20.42
N LYS A 281 -1.71 32.31 19.15
CA LYS A 281 -2.77 33.26 18.78
C LYS A 281 -4.16 32.66 19.02
N ALA A 282 -4.36 31.41 18.62
CA ALA A 282 -5.59 30.68 18.88
C ALA A 282 -5.81 30.45 20.38
N ALA A 283 -4.75 30.08 21.11
CA ALA A 283 -4.78 29.86 22.56
C ALA A 283 -5.25 31.09 23.35
N ARG A 284 -4.94 32.31 22.90
CA ARG A 284 -5.39 33.57 23.54
C ARG A 284 -6.88 33.86 23.33
N ASN A 285 -7.42 33.42 22.19
CA ASN A 285 -8.81 33.67 21.81
C ASN A 285 -9.78 32.61 22.36
N MET A 286 -9.26 31.44 22.76
CA MET A 286 -10.06 30.40 23.37
C MET A 286 -10.46 30.79 24.79
N ALA A 287 -11.77 30.68 25.08
CA ALA A 287 -12.27 30.80 26.44
C ALA A 287 -11.83 29.57 27.27
N ASP A 288 -11.45 29.79 28.53
CA ASP A 288 -11.23 28.73 29.53
C ASP A 288 -12.41 27.73 29.49
N GLY A 289 -12.21 26.53 28.92
CA GLY A 289 -13.25 25.50 28.82
C GLY A 289 -13.46 24.81 27.46
N ALA A 290 -12.69 25.10 26.42
CA ALA A 290 -12.88 24.47 25.10
C ALA A 290 -12.08 23.16 24.94
N ASP A 291 -12.77 22.02 24.89
CA ASP A 291 -12.18 20.70 24.58
C ASP A 291 -12.24 20.37 23.07
N THR A 292 -12.58 21.35 22.24
CA THR A 292 -12.74 21.19 20.78
C THR A 292 -11.82 22.15 20.04
N PHE A 293 -10.97 21.59 19.18
CA PHE A 293 -9.95 22.28 18.41
C PHE A 293 -10.23 22.11 16.92
N THR A 294 -9.98 23.12 16.10
CA THR A 294 -9.96 23.00 14.64
C THR A 294 -8.54 22.72 14.16
N LEU A 295 -8.38 22.03 13.03
CA LEU A 295 -7.06 21.66 12.50
C LEU A 295 -6.09 22.85 12.38
N ASP A 296 -6.56 24.01 11.92
CA ASP A 296 -5.74 25.22 11.73
C ASP A 296 -5.20 25.84 13.04
N GLN A 297 -5.75 25.45 14.20
CA GLN A 297 -5.33 25.98 15.50
C GLN A 297 -4.16 25.18 16.10
N LEU A 298 -3.78 24.08 15.47
CA LEU A 298 -2.75 23.18 15.95
C LEU A 298 -1.59 23.18 14.95
N GLU A 299 -0.36 23.22 15.49
CA GLU A 299 0.87 23.22 14.72
C GLU A 299 1.71 21.99 15.05
N PHE A 300 2.26 21.33 14.03
CA PHE A 300 3.29 20.32 14.21
C PHE A 300 4.57 20.92 14.81
N LYS A 301 5.20 20.17 15.73
CA LYS A 301 6.54 20.47 16.25
C LYS A 301 7.45 19.27 16.07
N SER A 302 8.73 19.55 15.81
CA SER A 302 9.73 18.50 15.64
C SER A 302 10.03 17.78 16.96
N ILE A 303 10.51 16.54 16.85
CA ILE A 303 10.88 15.68 18.00
C ILE A 303 12.02 16.29 18.84
N ALA A 304 12.81 17.21 18.26
CA ALA A 304 13.82 17.97 19.00
C ALA A 304 13.22 18.84 20.12
N THR A 305 11.96 19.27 19.98
CA THR A 305 11.27 20.06 21.01
C THR A 305 10.74 19.20 22.15
N GLN A 306 10.16 18.04 21.83
CA GLN A 306 9.70 17.06 22.80
C GLN A 306 9.89 15.65 22.23
N PRO A 307 10.63 14.75 22.91
CA PRO A 307 10.80 13.39 22.45
C PRO A 307 9.47 12.64 22.56
N TYR A 308 9.04 12.03 21.46
CA TYR A 308 7.79 11.28 21.39
C TYR A 308 7.92 9.92 22.10
N LEU A 309 7.07 9.66 23.10
CA LEU A 309 6.93 8.38 23.80
C LEU A 309 8.26 7.74 24.25
N LYS A 310 9.20 8.51 24.81
CA LYS A 310 10.51 7.98 25.25
C LYS A 310 10.40 7.07 26.48
N ASN A 311 9.50 7.40 27.41
CA ASN A 311 9.32 6.67 28.68
C ASN A 311 8.07 5.78 28.61
N LEU A 312 8.10 4.75 27.77
CA LEU A 312 6.97 3.82 27.59
C LEU A 312 6.59 3.10 28.90
N HIS A 313 7.54 2.95 29.83
CA HIS A 313 7.35 2.25 31.11
C HIS A 313 6.39 2.94 32.09
N GLU A 314 6.11 4.24 31.92
CA GLU A 314 5.16 4.94 32.80
C GLU A 314 3.69 4.72 32.40
N ILE A 315 3.45 4.14 31.21
CA ILE A 315 2.12 3.97 30.64
C ILE A 315 1.66 2.53 30.85
N ASN A 316 0.50 2.34 31.49
CA ASN A 316 -0.09 1.01 31.59
C ASN A 316 -0.62 0.57 30.23
N TYR A 317 -0.53 -0.71 29.91
CA TYR A 317 -1.16 -1.24 28.71
C TYR A 317 -1.96 -2.52 28.99
N ILE A 318 -3.03 -2.67 28.23
CA ILE A 318 -3.90 -3.84 28.17
C ILE A 318 -3.61 -4.54 26.85
N PHE A 319 -3.39 -5.85 26.88
CA PHE A 319 -3.17 -6.64 25.67
C PHE A 319 -4.41 -7.49 25.38
N LEU A 320 -4.96 -7.35 24.17
CA LEU A 320 -6.09 -8.12 23.66
C LEU A 320 -5.62 -8.98 22.48
N TYR A 321 -5.65 -10.29 22.66
CA TYR A 321 -5.35 -11.29 21.64
C TYR A 321 -6.62 -11.98 21.15
N HIS A 322 -6.68 -12.23 19.85
CA HIS A 322 -7.77 -12.97 19.22
C HIS A 322 -7.33 -13.62 17.91
N HIS A 323 -7.65 -14.91 17.76
CA HIS A 323 -7.45 -15.66 16.52
C HIS A 323 -8.60 -16.64 16.24
N TRP A 324 -9.07 -16.66 14.98
CA TRP A 324 -10.08 -17.57 14.45
C TRP A 324 -9.44 -18.79 13.78
N SER A 325 -10.09 -19.95 13.86
CA SER A 325 -9.84 -21.05 12.91
C SER A 325 -10.24 -20.66 11.49
N SER A 326 -9.62 -21.26 10.47
CA SER A 326 -9.96 -21.05 9.05
C SER A 326 -11.44 -21.28 8.71
N ASN A 327 -12.16 -22.15 9.44
CA ASN A 327 -13.59 -22.39 9.24
C ASN A 327 -14.51 -21.49 10.09
N HIS A 328 -13.94 -20.52 10.84
CA HIS A 328 -14.64 -19.63 11.78
C HIS A 328 -15.52 -20.32 12.85
N GLN A 329 -15.29 -21.60 13.15
CA GLN A 329 -16.06 -22.32 14.18
C GLN A 329 -15.39 -22.28 15.55
N ARG A 330 -14.07 -22.09 15.60
CA ARG A 330 -13.27 -22.06 16.83
C ARG A 330 -12.53 -20.74 16.94
N ALA A 331 -12.45 -20.19 18.15
CA ALA A 331 -11.61 -19.03 18.41
C ALA A 331 -11.02 -19.05 19.81
N LEU A 332 -9.88 -18.39 19.97
CA LEU A 332 -9.26 -18.13 21.26
C LEU A 332 -9.18 -16.62 21.48
N TRP A 333 -9.61 -16.16 22.65
CA TRP A 333 -9.52 -14.77 23.08
C TRP A 333 -8.72 -14.67 24.38
N GLY A 334 -7.80 -13.71 24.46
CA GLY A 334 -7.03 -13.43 25.66
C GLY A 334 -7.02 -11.93 25.97
N LEU A 335 -7.50 -11.54 27.14
CA LEU A 335 -7.44 -10.17 27.65
C LEU A 335 -6.51 -10.13 28.87
N PHE A 336 -5.35 -9.49 28.73
CA PHE A 336 -4.35 -9.36 29.78
C PHE A 336 -4.38 -7.95 30.36
N LEU A 337 -4.69 -7.84 31.65
CA LEU A 337 -4.75 -6.59 32.41
C LEU A 337 -3.51 -6.50 33.31
N ASN A 338 -2.48 -5.80 32.82
CA ASN A 338 -1.17 -5.77 33.49
C ASN A 338 -1.23 -5.10 34.86
N ALA A 339 -1.93 -3.95 34.98
CA ALA A 339 -2.01 -3.20 36.23
C ALA A 339 -2.78 -3.95 37.33
N SER A 340 -3.84 -4.68 36.97
CA SER A 340 -4.62 -5.48 37.92
C SER A 340 -4.08 -6.91 38.11
N LYS A 341 -3.05 -7.31 37.35
CA LYS A 341 -2.44 -8.65 37.33
C LYS A 341 -3.45 -9.79 37.10
N ARG A 342 -4.45 -9.53 36.24
CA ARG A 342 -5.50 -10.49 35.87
C ARG A 342 -5.50 -10.74 34.37
N ALA A 343 -5.73 -11.98 33.95
CA ALA A 343 -5.93 -12.34 32.56
C ALA A 343 -7.23 -13.14 32.39
N HIS A 344 -8.04 -12.73 31.43
CA HIS A 344 -9.27 -13.43 31.05
C HIS A 344 -9.04 -14.16 29.72
N ILE A 345 -9.26 -15.47 29.72
CA ILE A 345 -9.11 -16.31 28.53
C ILE A 345 -10.47 -16.90 28.19
N PHE A 346 -10.87 -16.78 26.93
CA PHE A 346 -12.11 -17.37 26.42
C PHE A 346 -11.79 -18.33 25.28
N VAL A 347 -12.28 -19.55 25.41
CA VAL A 347 -12.27 -20.54 24.36
C VAL A 347 -13.67 -20.57 23.75
N LEU A 348 -13.76 -20.18 22.48
CA LEU A 348 -14.97 -20.30 21.68
C LEU A 348 -14.90 -21.62 20.91
N ASP A 349 -15.75 -22.57 21.27
CA ASP A 349 -15.87 -23.85 20.57
C ASP A 349 -17.34 -24.28 20.52
N SER A 350 -17.72 -24.88 19.41
CA SER A 350 -19.00 -25.56 19.24
C SER A 350 -19.18 -26.73 20.22
N VAL A 351 -18.09 -27.35 20.65
CA VAL A 351 -18.07 -28.47 21.60
C VAL A 351 -17.44 -28.03 22.91
N SER A 352 -18.08 -28.34 24.04
CA SER A 352 -17.59 -28.03 25.39
C SER A 352 -16.49 -28.97 25.87
N SER A 353 -15.47 -29.22 25.04
CA SER A 353 -14.29 -30.00 25.43
C SER A 353 -13.25 -29.09 26.10
N ASN A 354 -12.76 -29.49 27.28
CA ASN A 354 -11.72 -28.76 28.00
C ASN A 354 -10.38 -29.50 27.88
N GLN A 355 -9.49 -28.95 27.08
CA GLN A 355 -8.11 -29.41 26.88
C GLN A 355 -7.10 -28.32 27.28
N MET A 356 -7.53 -27.33 28.06
CA MET A 356 -6.67 -26.21 28.45
C MET A 356 -5.58 -26.66 29.44
N PRO A 357 -4.31 -26.28 29.20
CA PRO A 357 -3.23 -26.56 30.13
C PRO A 357 -3.35 -25.70 31.40
N ASN A 358 -2.58 -26.04 32.43
CA ASN A 358 -2.45 -25.18 33.60
C ASN A 358 -1.74 -23.87 33.19
N MET A 359 -2.50 -22.78 33.14
CA MET A 359 -2.01 -21.49 32.63
C MET A 359 -0.92 -20.88 33.50
N ASN A 360 -0.90 -21.14 34.82
CA ASN A 360 0.15 -20.62 35.69
C ASN A 360 1.50 -21.27 35.35
N THR A 361 1.53 -22.60 35.19
CA THR A 361 2.76 -23.31 34.84
C THR A 361 3.21 -22.97 33.43
N LEU A 362 2.28 -22.85 32.48
CA LEU A 362 2.59 -22.47 31.10
C LEU A 362 3.13 -21.03 31.03
N TYR A 363 2.58 -20.11 31.81
CA TYR A 363 3.06 -18.73 31.91
C TYR A 363 4.51 -18.67 32.40
N THR A 364 4.83 -19.40 33.48
CA THR A 364 6.20 -19.45 34.01
C THR A 364 7.17 -20.05 32.99
N GLN A 365 6.79 -21.17 32.36
CA GLN A 365 7.61 -21.81 31.33
C GLN A 365 7.88 -20.88 30.14
N GLU A 366 6.84 -20.29 29.54
CA GLU A 366 7.02 -19.40 28.39
C GLU A 366 7.78 -18.12 28.80
N ARG A 367 7.60 -17.63 30.03
CA ARG A 367 8.38 -16.50 30.56
C ARG A 367 9.87 -16.83 30.65
N ASP A 368 10.22 -18.00 31.20
CA ASP A 368 11.61 -18.44 31.31
C ASP A 368 12.24 -18.61 29.92
N THR A 369 11.49 -19.15 28.95
CA THR A 369 11.96 -19.24 27.56
C THR A 369 12.12 -17.86 26.91
N ALA A 370 11.22 -16.92 27.19
CA ALA A 370 11.32 -15.58 26.66
C ALA A 370 12.53 -14.83 27.25
N ILE A 371 12.84 -15.05 28.53
CA ILE A 371 14.03 -14.52 29.21
C ILE A 371 15.30 -15.09 28.59
N SER A 372 15.36 -16.41 28.35
CA SER A 372 16.54 -17.02 27.74
C SER A 372 16.80 -16.53 26.32
N VAL A 373 15.75 -16.25 25.54
CA VAL A 373 15.88 -15.82 24.14
C VAL A 373 16.13 -14.31 24.00
N ASN A 374 15.45 -13.48 24.80
CA ASN A 374 15.44 -12.02 24.59
C ASN A 374 16.19 -11.21 25.65
N GLY A 375 16.67 -11.86 26.71
CA GLY A 375 17.27 -11.21 27.87
C GLY A 375 16.23 -10.68 28.86
N GLU A 376 16.62 -10.57 30.14
CA GLU A 376 15.72 -10.17 31.23
C GLU A 376 15.20 -8.73 31.08
N ASP A 377 16.02 -7.81 30.57
CA ASP A 377 15.71 -6.38 30.56
C ASP A 377 14.42 -6.02 29.80
N LYS A 378 14.11 -6.78 28.74
CA LYS A 378 12.92 -6.56 27.91
C LYS A 378 11.63 -7.11 28.52
N ILE A 379 11.71 -7.98 29.53
CA ILE A 379 10.56 -8.68 30.14
C ILE A 379 10.30 -8.20 31.58
N LYS A 380 11.23 -7.43 32.18
CA LYS A 380 11.13 -6.90 33.56
C LYS A 380 9.85 -6.13 33.86
N PHE A 381 9.24 -5.51 32.85
CA PHE A 381 8.05 -4.66 33.00
C PHE A 381 6.73 -5.45 32.99
N LEU A 382 6.76 -6.72 32.58
CA LEU A 382 5.60 -7.60 32.65
C LEU A 382 5.46 -8.22 34.05
N PRO A 383 4.22 -8.42 34.56
CA PRO A 383 4.02 -8.99 35.89
C PRO A 383 4.63 -10.39 36.03
N ALA A 384 5.34 -10.65 37.14
CA ALA A 384 5.96 -11.97 37.36
C ALA A 384 4.96 -13.13 37.51
N SER A 385 3.74 -12.82 37.96
CA SER A 385 2.64 -13.76 38.13
C SER A 385 1.32 -13.08 37.80
N ILE A 386 0.42 -13.78 37.10
CA ILE A 386 -0.90 -13.29 36.69
C ILE A 386 -1.97 -14.27 37.15
N GLN A 387 -3.12 -13.77 37.60
CA GLN A 387 -4.29 -14.59 37.90
C GLN A 387 -5.11 -14.85 36.62
N PHE A 388 -5.24 -16.11 36.22
CA PHE A 388 -6.00 -16.51 35.03
C PHE A 388 -7.44 -16.89 35.35
N ILE A 389 -8.38 -16.36 34.56
CA ILE A 389 -9.79 -16.74 34.57
C ILE A 389 -10.13 -17.30 33.20
N VAL A 390 -10.31 -18.62 33.11
CA VAL A 390 -10.62 -19.34 31.86
C VAL A 390 -12.13 -19.59 31.79
N ARG A 391 -12.76 -19.27 30.65
CA ARG A 391 -14.18 -19.56 30.38
C ARG A 391 -14.35 -20.20 29.01
N PHE A 392 -15.29 -21.13 28.91
CA PHE A 392 -15.68 -21.79 27.66
C PHE A 392 -17.04 -21.26 27.25
N GLU A 393 -17.15 -20.79 26.01
CA GLU A 393 -18.36 -20.19 25.48
C GLU A 393 -18.65 -20.75 24.08
N THR A 394 -19.93 -20.84 23.72
CA THR A 394 -20.35 -21.28 22.38
C THR A 394 -20.77 -20.11 21.49
N ASN A 395 -21.10 -18.96 22.10
CA ASN A 395 -21.57 -17.78 21.39
C ASN A 395 -20.59 -16.61 21.51
N PHE A 396 -20.17 -16.09 20.36
CA PHE A 396 -19.30 -14.93 20.25
C PHE A 396 -19.86 -13.68 20.98
N GLN A 397 -21.17 -13.41 20.91
CA GLN A 397 -21.77 -12.24 21.57
C GLN A 397 -21.64 -12.30 23.10
N GLN A 398 -21.66 -13.50 23.67
CA GLN A 398 -21.50 -13.70 25.10
C GLN A 398 -20.06 -13.40 25.53
N VAL A 399 -19.07 -13.81 24.73
CA VAL A 399 -17.65 -13.45 24.93
C VAL A 399 -17.48 -11.93 24.95
N CYS A 400 -18.04 -11.20 23.97
CA CYS A 400 -17.97 -9.74 23.93
C CYS A 400 -18.60 -9.07 25.17
N ARG A 401 -19.76 -9.55 25.64
CA ARG A 401 -20.42 -9.01 26.85
C ARG A 401 -19.57 -9.22 28.10
N ILE A 402 -18.94 -10.38 28.25
CA ILE A 402 -18.09 -10.66 29.42
C ILE A 402 -16.79 -9.84 29.34
N LEU A 403 -16.17 -9.73 28.17
CA LEU A 403 -15.00 -8.87 27.95
C LEU A 403 -15.32 -7.42 28.33
N GLN A 404 -16.45 -6.88 27.88
CA GLN A 404 -16.91 -5.55 28.26
C GLN A 404 -17.09 -5.39 29.77
N ALA A 405 -17.64 -6.39 30.46
CA ALA A 405 -17.79 -6.35 31.91
C ALA A 405 -16.42 -6.33 32.63
N ALA A 406 -15.45 -7.10 32.15
CA ALA A 406 -14.08 -7.10 32.68
C ALA A 406 -13.40 -5.73 32.46
N ILE A 407 -13.54 -5.14 31.27
CA ILE A 407 -12.99 -3.80 30.94
C ILE A 407 -13.66 -2.72 31.79
N THR A 408 -14.98 -2.82 32.03
CA THR A 408 -15.72 -1.87 32.88
C THR A 408 -15.20 -1.94 34.33
N THR A 409 -14.93 -3.15 34.82
CA THR A 409 -14.37 -3.36 36.16
C THR A 409 -13.00 -2.70 36.26
N TYR A 410 -12.11 -2.93 35.28
CA TYR A 410 -10.79 -2.30 35.22
C TYR A 410 -10.88 -0.77 35.17
N LYS A 411 -11.79 -0.21 34.37
CA LYS A 411 -12.00 1.25 34.27
C LYS A 411 -12.42 1.85 35.61
N ASN A 412 -13.28 1.16 36.35
CA ASN A 412 -13.75 1.60 37.67
C ASN A 412 -12.65 1.54 38.75
N GLU A 413 -11.64 0.66 38.58
CA GLU A 413 -10.48 0.59 39.47
C GLU A 413 -9.55 1.82 39.35
N GLY A 414 -9.65 2.59 38.26
CA GLY A 414 -8.99 3.91 38.15
C GLY A 414 -7.48 3.86 37.88
N HIS A 415 -7.02 2.89 37.09
CA HIS A 415 -5.59 2.70 36.76
C HIS A 415 -5.06 3.74 35.76
N GLY A 416 -4.76 4.96 36.23
CA GLY A 416 -3.93 5.97 35.54
C GLY A 416 -4.09 6.08 34.01
N THR A 417 -2.99 6.31 33.29
CA THR A 417 -2.96 6.29 31.83
C THR A 417 -2.83 4.87 31.32
N THR A 418 -3.85 4.42 30.56
CA THR A 418 -3.90 3.06 30.01
C THR A 418 -4.09 3.11 28.49
N ILE A 419 -3.33 2.28 27.77
CA ILE A 419 -3.42 2.07 26.32
C ILE A 419 -3.87 0.64 26.02
N PHE A 420 -4.66 0.44 24.96
CA PHE A 420 -5.01 -0.89 24.45
C PHE A 420 -4.08 -1.30 23.32
N ILE A 421 -3.45 -2.46 23.42
CA ILE A 421 -2.71 -3.12 22.35
C ILE A 421 -3.56 -4.30 21.86
N ILE A 422 -3.93 -4.29 20.59
CA ILE A 422 -4.87 -5.21 19.98
C ILE A 422 -4.17 -6.03 18.92
N GLN A 423 -4.16 -7.34 19.09
CA GLN A 423 -3.76 -8.32 18.08
C GLN A 423 -4.97 -9.19 17.76
N THR A 424 -5.77 -8.74 16.78
CA THR A 424 -7.01 -9.41 16.38
C THR A 424 -7.05 -9.56 14.87
N ALA A 425 -7.54 -10.72 14.40
CA ALA A 425 -7.90 -10.90 12.98
C ALA A 425 -9.15 -10.09 12.55
N LEU A 426 -9.87 -9.45 13.48
CA LEU A 426 -11.05 -8.64 13.19
C LEU A 426 -10.66 -7.18 12.93
N ASP A 427 -11.37 -6.56 11.98
CA ASP A 427 -11.23 -5.14 11.71
C ASP A 427 -11.61 -4.29 12.93
N LYS A 428 -10.86 -3.21 13.14
CA LYS A 428 -11.06 -2.27 14.25
C LYS A 428 -12.49 -1.71 14.30
N THR A 429 -13.09 -1.42 13.15
CA THR A 429 -14.46 -0.90 13.04
C THR A 429 -15.48 -1.93 13.53
N THR A 430 -15.32 -3.19 13.12
CA THR A 430 -16.18 -4.29 13.57
C THR A 430 -16.02 -4.56 15.06
N LEU A 431 -14.78 -4.56 15.56
CA LEU A 431 -14.47 -4.76 16.97
C LEU A 431 -15.07 -3.67 17.85
N VAL A 432 -14.95 -2.40 17.46
CA VAL A 432 -15.53 -1.25 18.17
C VAL A 432 -17.06 -1.27 18.12
N THR A 433 -17.65 -1.74 17.01
CA THR A 433 -19.11 -1.87 16.88
C THR A 433 -19.65 -2.94 17.83
N GLN A 434 -18.98 -4.08 17.94
CA GLN A 434 -19.33 -5.13 18.91
C GLN A 434 -18.98 -4.72 20.35
N MET A 435 -17.91 -3.96 20.53
CA MET A 435 -17.42 -3.50 21.83
C MET A 435 -17.25 -1.98 21.95
N PRO A 436 -18.34 -1.21 22.15
CA PRO A 436 -18.29 0.25 22.17
C PRO A 436 -17.43 0.86 23.28
N LEU A 437 -17.23 0.15 24.41
CA LEU A 437 -16.36 0.59 25.51
C LEU A 437 -14.89 0.75 25.11
N LEU A 438 -14.45 0.11 24.02
CA LEU A 438 -13.10 0.28 23.50
C LEU A 438 -12.84 1.71 23.03
N ASN A 439 -13.88 2.46 22.64
CA ASN A 439 -13.72 3.87 22.24
C ASN A 439 -13.21 4.77 23.37
N ASP A 440 -13.35 4.36 24.63
CA ASP A 440 -12.90 5.13 25.79
C ASP A 440 -11.41 4.99 26.08
N PHE A 441 -10.69 4.19 25.28
CA PHE A 441 -9.25 4.00 25.37
C PHE A 441 -8.60 4.24 23.99
N PRO A 442 -7.33 4.66 23.94
CA PRO A 442 -6.56 4.65 22.70
C PRO A 442 -6.24 3.20 22.31
N LEU A 443 -6.52 2.86 21.05
CA LEU A 443 -6.36 1.52 20.50
C LEU A 443 -5.14 1.47 19.57
N ILE A 444 -4.22 0.56 19.82
CA ILE A 444 -3.02 0.36 19.01
C ILE A 444 -3.08 -1.06 18.45
N ASN A 445 -3.05 -1.19 17.13
CA ASN A 445 -3.13 -2.51 16.49
C ASN A 445 -1.73 -3.08 16.27
N THR A 446 -1.61 -4.40 16.47
CA THR A 446 -0.42 -5.17 16.18
C THR A 446 -0.74 -6.15 15.06
N TYR A 447 -0.04 -6.03 13.94
CA TYR A 447 -0.36 -6.73 12.70
C TYR A 447 0.35 -8.09 12.54
N VAL A 448 0.81 -8.67 13.64
CA VAL A 448 1.42 -10.00 13.63
C VAL A 448 0.30 -11.04 13.51
N GLN A 449 0.25 -11.71 12.36
CA GLN A 449 -0.71 -12.78 12.10
C GLN A 449 -0.17 -14.14 12.54
N ASP A 450 -1.08 -14.99 13.01
CA ASP A 450 -0.81 -16.39 13.29
C ASP A 450 -1.04 -17.25 12.05
N ILE A 451 -0.39 -18.42 12.01
CA ILE A 451 -0.56 -19.39 10.93
C ILE A 451 -2.02 -19.86 10.90
N GLU A 452 -2.68 -19.80 9.75
CA GLU A 452 -4.11 -20.12 9.62
C GLU A 452 -4.47 -21.53 10.13
N ASN A 453 -3.58 -22.50 9.92
CA ASN A 453 -3.77 -23.90 10.31
C ASN A 453 -3.39 -24.21 11.77
N LEU A 454 -3.21 -23.20 12.63
CA LEU A 454 -2.81 -23.37 14.04
C LEU A 454 -3.73 -24.33 14.81
N TYR A 455 -5.03 -24.33 14.50
CA TYR A 455 -6.05 -25.13 15.19
C TYR A 455 -6.40 -26.47 14.52
N SER A 456 -5.59 -26.92 13.55
CA SER A 456 -5.76 -28.21 12.87
C SER A 456 -5.48 -29.42 13.76
N THR A 457 -4.72 -29.24 14.84
CA THR A 457 -4.33 -30.32 15.75
C THR A 457 -5.43 -30.66 16.77
N LEU A 458 -5.46 -31.91 17.25
CA LEU A 458 -6.40 -32.34 18.29
C LEU A 458 -6.21 -31.59 19.62
N GLU A 459 -4.98 -31.19 19.96
CA GLU A 459 -4.64 -30.39 21.16
C GLU A 459 -4.61 -28.87 20.87
N TRP A 460 -5.43 -28.38 19.94
CA TRP A 460 -5.38 -26.99 19.48
C TRP A 460 -5.51 -25.94 20.60
N GLN A 461 -6.26 -26.22 21.67
CA GLN A 461 -6.44 -25.29 22.79
C GLN A 461 -5.11 -25.02 23.51
N LYS A 462 -4.28 -26.05 23.68
CA LYS A 462 -2.96 -25.95 24.30
C LYS A 462 -1.96 -25.23 23.39
N VAL A 463 -1.99 -25.53 22.09
CA VAL A 463 -1.16 -24.86 21.08
C VAL A 463 -1.51 -23.37 21.00
N GLY A 464 -2.81 -23.04 20.92
CA GLY A 464 -3.31 -21.66 20.92
C GLY A 464 -2.97 -20.90 22.20
N ALA A 465 -3.14 -21.53 23.37
CA ALA A 465 -2.78 -20.90 24.66
C ALA A 465 -1.27 -20.59 24.75
N LYS A 466 -0.42 -21.51 24.25
CA LYS A 466 1.03 -21.29 24.15
C LYS A 466 1.35 -20.12 23.22
N MET A 467 0.73 -20.07 22.05
CA MET A 467 0.98 -19.00 21.06
C MET A 467 0.51 -17.63 21.57
N MET A 468 -0.68 -17.56 22.19
CA MET A 468 -1.19 -16.35 22.84
C MET A 468 -0.21 -15.78 23.88
N LEU A 469 0.37 -16.64 24.73
CA LEU A 469 1.36 -16.22 25.72
C LEU A 469 2.65 -15.72 25.08
N ARG A 470 3.14 -16.39 24.03
CA ARG A 470 4.30 -15.93 23.26
C ARG A 470 4.09 -14.55 22.67
N HIS A 471 2.91 -14.30 22.11
CA HIS A 471 2.54 -12.97 21.60
C HIS A 471 2.47 -11.91 22.70
N TYR A 472 1.90 -12.25 23.86
CA TYR A 472 1.88 -11.34 25.00
C TYR A 472 3.29 -10.96 25.49
N PHE A 473 4.23 -11.91 25.54
CA PHE A 473 5.62 -11.58 25.90
C PHE A 473 6.35 -10.77 24.81
N LYS A 474 6.01 -11.00 23.53
CA LYS A 474 6.55 -10.22 22.41
C LYS A 474 5.90 -8.85 22.25
N SER A 475 4.69 -8.63 22.76
CA SER A 475 3.91 -7.40 22.51
C SER A 475 4.63 -6.15 22.98
N GLN A 476 5.38 -6.23 24.08
CA GLN A 476 6.19 -5.11 24.57
C GLN A 476 7.30 -4.73 23.59
N GLN A 477 8.02 -5.73 23.06
CA GLN A 477 9.10 -5.49 22.10
C GLN A 477 8.57 -4.87 20.82
N ILE A 478 7.42 -5.38 20.35
CA ILE A 478 6.75 -4.84 19.16
C ILE A 478 6.31 -3.40 19.40
N PHE A 479 5.79 -3.09 20.59
CA PHE A 479 5.39 -1.74 20.96
C PHE A 479 6.57 -0.76 21.04
N GLU A 480 7.70 -1.19 21.59
CA GLU A 480 8.95 -0.42 21.61
C GLU A 480 9.46 -0.14 20.19
N LEU A 481 9.55 -1.18 19.35
CA LEU A 481 9.96 -1.06 17.94
C LEU A 481 9.03 -0.13 17.15
N MET A 482 7.72 -0.30 17.32
CA MET A 482 6.73 0.55 16.64
C MET A 482 6.81 2.00 17.12
N SER A 483 7.10 2.24 18.41
CA SER A 483 7.34 3.60 18.90
C SER A 483 8.55 4.25 18.24
N GLU A 484 9.64 3.52 18.03
CA GLU A 484 10.81 4.01 17.30
C GLU A 484 10.50 4.30 15.83
N GLN A 485 9.75 3.41 15.17
CA GLN A 485 9.28 3.61 13.80
C GLN A 485 8.39 4.87 13.68
N CYS A 486 7.45 5.07 14.61
CA CYS A 486 6.61 6.27 14.68
C CYS A 486 7.42 7.57 14.84
N ARG A 487 8.50 7.53 15.64
CA ARG A 487 9.41 8.67 15.80
C ARG A 487 10.05 9.03 14.46
N PHE A 488 10.49 8.04 13.69
CA PHE A 488 11.05 8.27 12.37
C PHE A 488 10.03 8.81 11.36
N PHE A 489 8.83 8.22 11.29
CA PHE A 489 7.77 8.67 10.37
C PHE A 489 7.07 9.96 10.82
N HIS A 490 7.29 10.42 12.05
CA HIS A 490 6.54 11.49 12.68
C HIS A 490 5.02 11.26 12.60
N ALA A 491 4.57 10.05 12.93
CA ALA A 491 3.16 9.65 12.86
C ALA A 491 2.68 9.13 14.24
N PRO A 492 1.40 9.32 14.60
CA PRO A 492 0.84 8.73 15.81
C PRO A 492 0.81 7.20 15.77
N ILE A 493 1.20 6.57 16.88
CA ILE A 493 1.32 5.11 16.98
C ILE A 493 0.01 4.33 16.75
N GLY A 494 -1.13 4.89 17.13
CA GLY A 494 -2.43 4.25 16.97
C GLY A 494 -3.07 4.41 15.58
N ASN A 495 -2.35 5.01 14.62
CA ASN A 495 -2.80 5.29 13.26
C ASN A 495 -1.91 4.63 12.18
N ILE A 496 -0.89 3.89 12.58
CA ILE A 496 -0.07 3.14 11.63
C ILE A 496 -0.88 1.95 11.08
N PRO A 497 -0.97 1.77 9.75
CA PRO A 497 -1.67 0.64 9.13
C PRO A 497 -0.84 -0.65 9.15
N ALA A 498 -1.38 -1.73 8.56
CA ALA A 498 -0.71 -3.03 8.51
C ALA A 498 0.65 -3.01 7.82
N ASP A 499 0.77 -2.23 6.74
CA ASP A 499 2.05 -1.95 6.09
C ASP A 499 2.56 -0.56 6.48
N PRO A 500 3.42 -0.46 7.50
CA PRO A 500 3.96 0.82 7.95
C PRO A 500 4.92 1.43 6.93
N ILE A 501 5.53 0.63 6.05
CA ILE A 501 6.60 1.09 5.16
C ILE A 501 6.01 1.89 4.02
N ILE A 502 5.01 1.33 3.31
CA ILE A 502 4.28 2.03 2.23
C ILE A 502 3.65 3.33 2.76
N PHE A 503 3.02 3.26 3.94
CA PHE A 503 2.41 4.43 4.57
C PHE A 503 3.45 5.49 4.97
N GLY A 504 4.61 5.07 5.47
CA GLY A 504 5.73 5.97 5.77
C GLY A 504 6.22 6.71 4.52
N ALA A 505 6.38 6.00 3.40
CA ALA A 505 6.76 6.58 2.13
C ALA A 505 5.71 7.59 1.62
N ASP A 506 4.42 7.29 1.73
CA ASP A 506 3.33 8.23 1.42
C ASP A 506 3.41 9.51 2.26
N LEU A 507 3.65 9.38 3.57
CA LEU A 507 3.81 10.54 4.46
C LEU A 507 5.02 11.39 4.10
N PHE A 508 6.18 10.78 3.83
CA PHE A 508 7.37 11.51 3.43
C PHE A 508 7.13 12.22 2.09
N PHE A 509 6.60 11.51 1.09
CA PHE A 509 6.38 12.08 -0.22
C PHE A 509 5.34 13.22 -0.18
N ALA A 510 4.23 13.03 0.53
CA ALA A 510 3.24 14.10 0.77
C ALA A 510 3.87 15.35 1.39
N ARG A 511 4.74 15.20 2.39
CA ARG A 511 5.42 16.32 3.05
C ARG A 511 6.40 17.03 2.11
N HIS A 512 7.15 16.29 1.30
CA HIS A 512 8.04 16.87 0.29
C HIS A 512 7.25 17.62 -0.79
N LEU A 513 6.12 17.06 -1.26
CA LEU A 513 5.22 17.71 -2.20
C LEU A 513 4.61 19.00 -1.61
N GLN A 514 4.18 18.98 -0.34
CA GLN A 514 3.67 20.19 0.33
C GLN A 514 4.74 21.27 0.47
N LYS A 515 5.99 20.90 0.83
CA LYS A 515 7.12 21.85 0.89
C LYS A 515 7.40 22.51 -0.46
N ASN A 516 7.18 21.78 -1.55
CA ASN A 516 7.34 22.27 -2.91
C ASN A 516 6.05 22.90 -3.50
N ASN A 517 5.05 23.18 -2.66
CA ASN A 517 3.77 23.81 -3.02
C ASN A 517 2.90 23.03 -4.03
N PHE A 518 2.94 21.71 -4.02
CA PHE A 518 2.04 20.89 -4.83
C PHE A 518 0.64 20.76 -4.22
N VAL A 519 -0.34 20.55 -5.10
CA VAL A 519 -1.62 19.92 -4.78
C VAL A 519 -1.42 18.41 -4.76
N LEU A 520 -1.96 17.73 -3.74
CA LEU A 520 -1.77 16.30 -3.57
C LEU A 520 -2.81 15.51 -4.37
N TRP A 521 -2.38 14.48 -5.10
CA TRP A 521 -3.26 13.57 -5.85
C TRP A 521 -3.64 12.32 -5.04
N CYS A 522 -3.74 12.47 -3.71
CA CYS A 522 -4.00 11.35 -2.80
C CYS A 522 -5.33 10.67 -3.12
N SER A 523 -5.29 9.35 -3.32
CA SER A 523 -6.45 8.52 -3.65
C SER A 523 -6.37 7.18 -2.90
N PRO A 524 -7.48 6.66 -2.36
CA PRO A 524 -7.53 5.30 -1.85
C PRO A 524 -7.70 4.25 -2.98
N THR A 525 -7.80 4.68 -4.24
CA THR A 525 -7.99 3.83 -5.41
C THR A 525 -6.73 3.83 -6.27
N GLU A 526 -6.63 2.90 -7.22
CA GLU A 526 -5.51 2.80 -8.16
C GLU A 526 -5.40 3.99 -9.13
N LYS A 527 -6.41 4.86 -9.15
CA LYS A 527 -6.46 6.07 -9.97
C LYS A 527 -6.10 7.29 -9.12
N PRO A 528 -5.02 8.03 -9.44
CA PRO A 528 -4.68 9.27 -8.74
C PRO A 528 -5.75 10.35 -8.95
N ASP A 529 -5.92 11.24 -7.97
CA ASP A 529 -6.84 12.38 -8.09
C ASP A 529 -6.22 13.45 -9.01
N LEU A 530 -6.63 13.45 -10.28
CA LEU A 530 -6.18 14.38 -11.32
C LEU A 530 -7.26 15.40 -11.68
N GLY A 531 -8.21 15.62 -10.77
CA GLY A 531 -9.29 16.58 -10.96
C GLY A 531 -10.24 16.22 -12.10
N GLY A 532 -10.69 14.96 -12.16
CA GLY A 532 -11.75 14.43 -13.04
C GLY A 532 -11.25 13.69 -14.28
N SER A 533 -10.06 14.04 -14.75
CA SER A 533 -9.45 13.43 -15.94
C SER A 533 -8.98 11.98 -15.77
N GLU A 534 -8.87 11.51 -14.53
CA GLU A 534 -8.50 10.13 -14.21
C GLU A 534 -9.50 9.09 -14.75
N ASN A 535 -10.72 9.52 -15.09
CA ASN A 535 -11.71 8.67 -15.73
C ASN A 535 -11.41 8.45 -17.22
N ASP A 536 -10.80 9.43 -17.87
CA ASP A 536 -10.49 9.40 -19.29
C ASP A 536 -9.10 8.78 -19.56
N ASP A 537 -8.17 8.90 -18.61
CA ASP A 537 -6.79 8.48 -18.75
C ASP A 537 -6.56 6.98 -18.44
N ASN A 538 -7.23 6.11 -19.20
CA ASN A 538 -7.00 4.67 -19.11
C ASN A 538 -5.74 4.23 -19.89
N ARG A 539 -5.14 5.11 -20.71
CA ARG A 539 -3.95 4.83 -21.53
C ARG A 539 -2.78 4.31 -20.69
N LEU A 540 -2.52 4.98 -19.57
CA LEU A 540 -1.44 4.65 -18.65
C LEU A 540 -1.59 3.31 -17.95
N LEU A 541 -2.84 2.87 -17.78
CA LEU A 541 -3.16 1.57 -17.20
C LEU A 541 -3.08 0.46 -18.27
N THR A 542 -3.31 0.81 -19.54
CA THR A 542 -3.26 -0.14 -20.68
C THR A 542 -1.86 -0.39 -21.25
N ASP A 543 -0.89 0.47 -20.97
CA ASP A 543 0.43 0.37 -21.60
C ASP A 543 1.20 -0.87 -21.11
N PHE A 544 1.60 -1.68 -22.09
CA PHE A 544 2.18 -3.01 -21.93
C PHE A 544 3.50 -2.99 -21.13
N GLU A 545 3.41 -3.33 -19.84
CA GLU A 545 4.55 -3.77 -19.02
C GLU A 545 5.26 -5.00 -19.64
N GLU A 546 4.61 -5.70 -20.56
CA GLU A 546 5.09 -6.92 -21.24
C GLU A 546 6.19 -6.74 -22.29
N SER A 547 6.79 -5.55 -22.43
CA SER A 547 8.03 -5.44 -23.22
C SER A 547 9.20 -6.04 -22.43
N THR A 548 9.22 -7.38 -22.44
CA THR A 548 10.28 -8.32 -22.05
C THR A 548 11.47 -7.65 -21.38
N HIS A 549 11.54 -7.78 -20.07
CA HIS A 549 12.63 -7.30 -19.22
C HIS A 549 13.98 -7.96 -19.52
N CYS A 550 13.97 -8.97 -20.40
CA CYS A 550 15.18 -9.51 -21.00
C CYS A 550 15.75 -8.54 -22.04
N ALA A 551 16.77 -7.76 -21.66
CA ALA A 551 17.46 -6.85 -22.58
C ALA A 551 18.29 -7.62 -23.63
N ALA A 552 18.74 -8.83 -23.31
CA ALA A 552 19.44 -9.72 -24.24
C ALA A 552 19.29 -11.19 -23.80
N ASN A 553 18.92 -12.06 -24.74
CA ASN A 553 19.01 -13.52 -24.62
C ASN A 553 19.74 -14.08 -25.84
N ASN A 554 21.03 -14.33 -25.72
CA ASN A 554 21.86 -14.92 -26.77
C ASN A 554 21.96 -16.43 -26.51
N ALA A 555 21.13 -17.21 -27.20
CA ALA A 555 21.20 -18.66 -27.16
C ALA A 555 22.48 -19.16 -27.82
N GLY A 556 23.15 -20.14 -27.20
CA GLY A 556 24.40 -20.68 -27.71
C GLY A 556 25.13 -21.56 -26.69
N THR A 557 26.26 -22.11 -27.14
CA THR A 557 27.18 -22.87 -26.28
C THR A 557 28.40 -22.01 -25.96
N TYR A 558 28.82 -22.03 -24.69
CA TYR A 558 29.92 -21.23 -24.17
C TYR A 558 30.91 -22.16 -23.46
N SER A 559 32.12 -22.24 -24.01
CA SER A 559 33.22 -23.08 -23.52
C SER A 559 34.23 -22.32 -22.65
N SER A 560 34.03 -21.02 -22.47
CA SER A 560 34.82 -20.20 -21.56
C SER A 560 34.01 -19.95 -20.30
N VAL A 561 34.71 -19.65 -19.21
CA VAL A 561 34.09 -19.38 -17.92
C VAL A 561 33.07 -18.24 -18.02
N CYS A 562 31.83 -18.56 -17.68
CA CYS A 562 30.70 -17.64 -17.61
C CYS A 562 30.38 -17.38 -16.13
N ILE A 563 30.16 -16.11 -15.80
CA ILE A 563 29.87 -15.68 -14.44
C ILE A 563 28.47 -15.08 -14.40
N GLU A 564 27.72 -15.48 -13.39
CA GLU A 564 26.41 -14.99 -13.07
C GLU A 564 26.52 -13.90 -12.00
N LEU A 565 26.02 -12.73 -12.35
CA LEU A 565 26.01 -11.53 -11.53
C LEU A 565 24.58 -11.16 -11.15
N GLU A 566 24.36 -10.84 -9.89
CA GLU A 566 23.13 -10.22 -9.42
C GLU A 566 23.32 -8.71 -9.30
N VAL A 567 22.29 -7.94 -9.66
CA VAL A 567 22.30 -6.48 -9.68
C VAL A 567 21.22 -5.96 -8.74
N GLU A 568 21.65 -5.22 -7.72
CA GLU A 568 20.76 -4.62 -6.73
C GLU A 568 20.72 -3.08 -6.84
N ASN A 569 19.69 -2.47 -6.24
CA ASN A 569 19.53 -1.02 -6.13
C ASN A 569 19.46 -0.23 -7.46
N LEU A 570 19.13 -0.90 -8.57
CA LEU A 570 19.00 -0.27 -9.90
C LEU A 570 17.98 0.89 -9.91
N ALA A 571 16.82 0.69 -9.28
CA ALA A 571 15.75 1.69 -9.22
C ALA A 571 16.17 2.95 -8.45
N VAL A 572 16.81 2.78 -7.29
CA VAL A 572 17.31 3.90 -6.47
C VAL A 572 18.40 4.66 -7.22
N ASN A 573 19.38 3.96 -7.79
CA ASN A 573 20.46 4.59 -8.55
C ASN A 573 19.92 5.37 -9.76
N THR A 574 18.93 4.81 -10.47
CA THR A 574 18.27 5.48 -11.60
C THR A 574 17.62 6.80 -11.18
N LEU A 575 16.90 6.81 -10.06
CA LEU A 575 16.30 8.03 -9.53
C LEU A 575 17.38 9.06 -9.15
N LEU A 576 18.47 8.64 -8.52
CA LEU A 576 19.54 9.57 -8.16
C LEU A 576 20.21 10.15 -9.40
N GLN A 577 20.48 9.32 -10.41
CA GLN A 577 21.26 9.70 -11.59
C GLN A 577 20.42 10.15 -12.80
N HIS A 578 19.12 10.37 -12.62
CA HIS A 578 18.21 10.70 -13.73
C HIS A 578 18.66 11.91 -14.57
N HIS A 579 19.35 12.88 -13.97
CA HIS A 579 19.87 14.05 -14.70
C HIS A 579 20.97 13.66 -15.71
N HIS A 580 21.88 12.76 -15.34
CA HIS A 580 22.94 12.29 -16.22
C HIS A 580 22.39 11.46 -17.39
N ILE A 581 21.30 10.72 -17.16
CA ILE A 581 20.62 9.94 -18.21
C ILE A 581 20.07 10.88 -19.30
N HIS A 582 19.51 12.03 -18.91
CA HIS A 582 19.02 13.04 -19.87
C HIS A 582 20.14 13.68 -20.71
N ASP A 583 21.30 13.89 -20.11
CA ASP A 583 22.44 14.50 -20.78
C ASP A 583 23.07 13.56 -21.82
N ILE A 584 23.14 12.25 -21.51
CA ILE A 584 23.66 11.22 -22.43
C ILE A 584 22.76 11.05 -23.67
N ASP A 585 21.45 11.17 -23.50
CA ASP A 585 20.47 11.07 -24.59
C ASP A 585 20.48 12.29 -25.54
N GLY A 586 21.18 13.39 -25.20
CA GLY A 586 21.12 14.65 -25.95
C GLY A 586 19.74 15.32 -25.94
N THR A 587 18.81 14.79 -25.14
CA THR A 587 17.43 15.31 -24.97
C THR A 587 17.36 16.44 -23.95
N SER A 588 18.46 16.70 -23.23
CA SER A 588 18.60 17.80 -22.28
C SER A 588 18.25 19.15 -22.90
N ASN A 589 18.58 19.42 -24.16
CA ASN A 589 18.22 20.69 -24.82
C ASN A 589 16.70 20.85 -25.07
N PHE A 590 15.98 19.79 -25.41
CA PHE A 590 14.53 19.85 -25.66
C PHE A 590 13.76 20.00 -24.34
N VAL A 591 14.15 19.23 -23.32
CA VAL A 591 13.54 19.23 -21.99
C VAL A 591 13.91 20.51 -21.21
N ALA A 592 15.15 21.00 -21.32
CA ALA A 592 15.56 22.27 -20.73
C ALA A 592 14.87 23.46 -21.38
N PHE A 593 14.66 23.47 -22.70
CA PHE A 593 13.94 24.55 -23.39
C PHE A 593 12.47 24.65 -22.95
N HIS A 594 11.82 23.50 -22.67
CA HIS A 594 10.45 23.47 -22.13
C HIS A 594 10.37 23.77 -20.62
N ILE A 595 11.39 23.43 -19.82
CA ILE A 595 11.39 23.63 -18.36
C ILE A 595 11.91 25.02 -17.96
N GLN A 596 12.81 25.64 -18.74
CA GLN A 596 13.39 26.95 -18.43
C GLN A 596 12.47 28.14 -18.73
N GLN A 597 11.26 27.93 -19.24
CA GLN A 597 10.21 28.96 -19.21
C GLN A 597 9.64 29.08 -17.78
N GLN A 598 10.49 29.46 -16.82
CA GLN A 598 9.98 30.28 -15.72
C GLN A 598 9.44 31.55 -16.38
N THR A 599 8.14 31.81 -16.22
CA THR A 599 7.51 33.06 -16.62
C THR A 599 8.41 34.22 -16.22
N SER A 600 8.94 34.95 -17.19
CA SER A 600 9.78 36.09 -16.88
C SER A 600 8.94 37.10 -16.10
N ILE A 601 9.56 37.91 -15.24
CA ILE A 601 8.87 38.98 -14.49
C ILE A 601 8.12 39.92 -15.47
N GLN A 602 8.57 39.97 -16.72
CA GLN A 602 7.96 40.71 -17.82
C GLN A 602 6.65 40.08 -18.33
N ASP A 603 6.56 38.75 -18.41
CA ASP A 603 5.34 38.02 -18.79
C ASP A 603 4.24 38.08 -17.70
N MET A 604 4.65 38.15 -16.42
CA MET A 604 3.71 38.39 -15.32
C MET A 604 3.12 39.81 -15.32
N ALA A 605 3.83 40.79 -15.90
CA ALA A 605 3.43 42.19 -15.92
C ALA A 605 2.50 42.56 -17.10
N THR A 606 2.56 41.80 -18.21
CA THR A 606 1.80 42.10 -19.43
C THR A 606 0.47 41.34 -19.55
N GLY A 607 0.19 40.36 -18.68
CA GLY A 607 -1.08 39.64 -18.65
C GLY A 607 -1.32 38.66 -19.81
N ASP A 608 -0.45 38.65 -20.82
CA ASP A 608 -0.43 37.66 -21.90
C ASP A 608 0.43 36.46 -21.49
N GLY A 609 -0.11 35.65 -20.58
CA GLY A 609 0.42 34.32 -20.31
C GLY A 609 0.12 33.39 -21.48
N MET A 610 0.91 33.46 -22.56
CA MET A 610 0.94 32.41 -23.57
C MET A 610 1.50 31.15 -22.90
N THR A 611 0.65 30.39 -22.23
CA THR A 611 0.96 29.06 -21.69
C THR A 611 1.41 28.21 -22.88
N SER A 612 2.71 27.97 -23.01
CA SER A 612 3.24 26.99 -23.94
C SER A 612 2.63 25.65 -23.53
N ILE A 613 1.66 25.19 -24.32
CA ILE A 613 0.94 23.94 -24.08
C ILE A 613 1.98 22.83 -24.26
N ILE A 614 2.52 22.32 -23.16
CA ILE A 614 3.31 21.09 -23.18
C ILE A 614 2.37 20.03 -23.77
N PRO A 615 2.77 19.33 -24.84
CA PRO A 615 1.91 18.31 -25.42
C PRO A 615 1.58 17.26 -24.36
N ASN A 616 0.28 17.05 -24.09
CA ASN A 616 -0.24 16.11 -23.09
C ASN A 616 0.25 14.65 -23.26
N TYR A 617 0.94 14.32 -24.36
CA TYR A 617 1.39 12.98 -24.67
C TYR A 617 2.74 12.62 -24.02
N ASP A 618 3.58 13.59 -23.66
CA ASP A 618 4.89 13.34 -23.03
C ASP A 618 4.82 13.43 -21.50
N GLU A 619 4.48 12.29 -20.91
CA GLU A 619 4.33 12.09 -19.47
C GLU A 619 5.64 12.33 -18.69
N THR A 620 6.79 12.08 -19.33
CA THR A 620 8.10 12.24 -18.69
C THR A 620 8.38 13.70 -18.34
N ILE A 621 7.96 14.62 -19.21
CA ILE A 621 8.10 16.06 -19.00
C ILE A 621 7.10 16.54 -17.94
N LEU A 622 5.84 16.10 -18.03
CA LEU A 622 4.77 16.51 -17.12
C LEU A 622 5.03 16.12 -15.65
N CYS A 623 5.66 14.98 -15.43
CA CYS A 623 5.93 14.46 -14.08
C CYS A 623 7.31 14.84 -13.53
N ASN A 624 8.17 15.51 -14.30
CA ASN A 624 9.56 15.78 -13.91
C ASN A 624 9.67 16.58 -12.59
N LEU A 625 8.76 17.54 -12.38
CA LEU A 625 8.75 18.36 -11.17
C LEU A 625 8.45 17.52 -9.90
N ALA A 626 7.53 16.58 -10.01
CA ALA A 626 7.25 15.59 -8.96
C ALA A 626 8.41 14.60 -8.80
N PHE A 627 9.01 14.16 -9.90
CA PHE A 627 10.16 13.26 -9.92
C PHE A 627 11.40 13.86 -9.24
N LYS A 628 11.66 15.17 -9.40
CA LYS A 628 12.70 15.89 -8.66
C LYS A 628 12.43 15.92 -7.15
N SER A 629 11.16 16.10 -6.77
CA SER A 629 10.74 16.04 -5.37
C SER A 629 10.96 14.64 -4.78
N LEU A 630 10.70 13.60 -5.58
CA LEU A 630 10.96 12.21 -5.24
C LEU A 630 12.46 11.94 -5.05
N ARG A 631 13.32 12.41 -5.96
CA ARG A 631 14.78 12.33 -5.82
C ARG A 631 15.26 13.01 -4.53
N SER A 632 14.72 14.18 -4.19
CA SER A 632 15.08 14.88 -2.94
C SER A 632 14.71 14.08 -1.69
N MET A 633 13.59 13.34 -1.72
CA MET A 633 13.16 12.49 -0.61
C MET A 633 14.14 11.32 -0.42
N VAL A 634 14.44 10.58 -1.49
CA VAL A 634 15.35 9.42 -1.42
C VAL A 634 16.78 9.84 -1.05
N ASN A 635 17.25 10.99 -1.54
CA ASN A 635 18.51 11.58 -1.07
C ASN A 635 18.53 11.85 0.43
N THR A 636 17.40 12.26 1.01
CA THR A 636 17.30 12.49 2.47
C THR A 636 17.42 11.17 3.22
N TRP A 637 16.77 10.10 2.75
CA TRP A 637 16.90 8.77 3.34
C TRP A 637 18.33 8.22 3.25
N LEU A 638 19.02 8.40 2.14
CA LEU A 638 20.42 7.98 1.99
C LEU A 638 21.36 8.73 2.93
N LEU A 639 21.12 10.03 3.16
CA LEU A 639 21.84 10.79 4.20
C LEU A 639 21.53 10.25 5.60
N ASP A 640 20.28 9.87 5.88
CA ASP A 640 19.90 9.32 7.16
C ASP A 640 20.54 7.95 7.44
N VAL A 641 20.71 7.11 6.41
CA VAL A 641 21.45 5.84 6.51
C VAL A 641 22.95 6.08 6.69
N SER A 642 23.56 6.93 5.86
CA SER A 642 25.02 7.14 5.89
C SER A 642 25.50 7.89 7.14
N VAL A 643 24.76 8.92 7.59
CA VAL A 643 25.16 9.78 8.72
C VAL A 643 24.61 9.27 10.04
N TYR A 644 23.32 8.96 10.12
CA TYR A 644 22.65 8.59 11.37
C TYR A 644 22.55 7.07 11.57
N LYS A 645 22.93 6.25 10.57
CA LYS A 645 22.82 4.78 10.60
C LYS A 645 21.42 4.31 10.99
N ASN A 646 20.41 5.00 10.48
CA ASN A 646 19.02 4.71 10.82
C ASN A 646 18.49 3.52 10.04
N VAL A 647 18.15 2.45 10.75
CA VAL A 647 17.62 1.19 10.19
C VAL A 647 16.29 1.41 9.46
N PHE A 648 15.42 2.30 9.95
CA PHE A 648 14.12 2.53 9.29
C PHE A 648 14.24 3.30 7.98
N ALA A 649 15.28 4.13 7.83
CA ALA A 649 15.57 4.80 6.57
C ALA A 649 16.06 3.79 5.52
N ASP A 650 16.87 2.82 5.94
CA ASP A 650 17.35 1.74 5.10
C ASP A 650 16.18 0.86 4.58
N TYR A 651 15.27 0.47 5.47
CA TYR A 651 14.03 -0.20 5.08
C TYR A 651 13.21 0.63 4.06
N GLN A 652 13.14 1.96 4.19
CA GLN A 652 12.43 2.79 3.21
C GLN A 652 13.10 2.78 1.82
N ILE A 653 14.43 2.68 1.76
CA ILE A 653 15.19 2.60 0.50
C ILE A 653 14.97 1.25 -0.17
N ILE A 654 15.08 0.14 0.58
CA ILE A 654 14.87 -1.22 0.05
C ILE A 654 13.46 -1.36 -0.53
N HIS A 655 12.46 -0.83 0.17
CA HIS A 655 11.06 -0.90 -0.24
C HIS A 655 10.61 0.24 -1.18
N PHE A 656 11.49 1.13 -1.59
CA PHE A 656 11.16 2.29 -2.43
C PHE A 656 10.45 1.87 -3.73
N TYR A 657 11.01 0.88 -4.41
CA TYR A 657 10.45 0.38 -5.67
C TYR A 657 9.10 -0.32 -5.46
N ARG A 658 8.95 -1.06 -4.34
CA ARG A 658 7.68 -1.66 -3.94
C ARG A 658 6.59 -0.63 -3.69
N TRP A 659 6.91 0.50 -3.04
CA TRP A 659 5.96 1.59 -2.80
C TRP A 659 5.48 2.23 -4.11
N LEU A 660 6.39 2.50 -5.06
CA LEU A 660 6.02 3.13 -6.35
C LEU A 660 5.16 2.21 -7.23
N ARG A 661 5.29 0.89 -7.07
CA ARG A 661 4.52 -0.12 -7.81
C ARG A 661 3.15 -0.42 -7.18
N SER A 662 3.03 -0.32 -5.86
CA SER A 662 1.84 -0.72 -5.13
C SER A 662 0.66 0.20 -5.43
N SER A 663 -0.40 -0.33 -6.05
CA SER A 663 -1.65 0.41 -6.28
C SER A 663 -2.41 0.76 -5.00
N ASN A 664 -2.11 0.07 -3.89
CA ASN A 664 -2.63 0.37 -2.55
C ASN A 664 -2.00 1.62 -1.90
N SER A 665 -0.98 2.23 -2.52
CA SER A 665 -0.33 3.45 -2.03
C SER A 665 -1.26 4.66 -2.21
N LEU A 666 -1.33 5.56 -1.22
CA LEU A 666 -2.20 6.73 -1.29
C LEU A 666 -1.75 7.74 -2.36
N LEU A 667 -0.45 7.80 -2.66
CA LEU A 667 0.13 8.70 -3.66
C LEU A 667 0.54 7.96 -4.94
N TYR A 668 -0.03 6.79 -5.18
CA TYR A 668 0.23 6.02 -6.40
C TYR A 668 -0.05 6.85 -7.66
N ASP A 669 0.96 6.98 -8.52
CA ASP A 669 0.83 7.58 -9.85
C ASP A 669 1.50 6.67 -10.89
N PRO A 670 0.72 6.02 -11.77
CA PRO A 670 1.25 5.17 -12.84
C PRO A 670 2.28 5.88 -13.73
N ALA A 671 2.13 7.21 -13.92
CA ALA A 671 3.07 7.97 -14.73
C ALA A 671 4.47 8.00 -14.10
N LEU A 672 4.59 8.23 -12.78
CA LEU A 672 5.88 8.22 -12.09
C LEU A 672 6.55 6.84 -12.12
N ARG A 673 5.76 5.76 -12.02
CA ARG A 673 6.27 4.41 -12.18
C ARG A 673 6.83 4.20 -13.58
N ARG A 674 6.09 4.61 -14.62
CA ARG A 674 6.50 4.49 -16.02
C ARG A 674 7.78 5.29 -16.32
N THR A 675 7.88 6.52 -15.82
CA THR A 675 9.08 7.35 -16.04
C THR A 675 10.30 6.70 -15.41
N LEU A 676 10.19 6.22 -14.15
CA LEU A 676 11.28 5.50 -13.50
C LEU A 676 11.68 4.26 -14.29
N HIS A 677 10.72 3.42 -14.67
CA HIS A 677 10.99 2.19 -15.42
C HIS A 677 11.64 2.47 -16.78
N THR A 678 11.22 3.53 -17.47
CA THR A 678 11.86 3.96 -18.73
C THR A 678 13.31 4.37 -18.51
N TYR A 679 13.60 5.12 -17.44
CA TYR A 679 14.99 5.46 -17.10
C TYR A 679 15.79 4.24 -16.64
N MET A 680 15.18 3.27 -15.95
CA MET A 680 15.84 2.02 -15.56
C MET A 680 16.26 1.23 -16.81
N LYS A 681 15.38 1.10 -17.81
CA LYS A 681 15.71 0.47 -19.10
C LYS A 681 16.90 1.14 -19.78
N LYS A 682 16.94 2.47 -19.79
CA LYS A 682 18.05 3.24 -20.38
C LYS A 682 19.36 3.06 -19.60
N LEU A 683 19.31 3.18 -18.28
CA LEU A 683 20.48 2.99 -17.41
C LEU A 683 21.02 1.57 -17.52
N PHE A 684 20.13 0.57 -17.55
CA PHE A 684 20.50 -0.83 -17.70
C PHE A 684 21.13 -1.11 -19.07
N ALA A 685 20.56 -0.56 -20.15
CA ALA A 685 21.17 -0.65 -21.48
C ALA A 685 22.58 -0.01 -21.51
N GLN A 686 22.78 1.11 -20.81
CA GLN A 686 24.09 1.73 -20.65
C GLN A 686 25.06 0.84 -19.85
N LEU A 687 24.59 0.23 -18.75
CA LEU A 687 25.39 -0.73 -17.97
C LEU A 687 25.85 -1.90 -18.84
N LEU A 688 24.95 -2.48 -19.63
CA LEU A 688 25.27 -3.56 -20.57
C LEU A 688 26.24 -3.11 -21.67
N ALA A 689 26.15 -1.86 -22.14
CA ALA A 689 27.11 -1.30 -23.08
C ALA A 689 28.51 -1.23 -22.46
N GLU A 690 28.64 -0.89 -21.18
CA GLU A 690 29.94 -0.86 -20.48
C GLU A 690 30.56 -2.24 -20.29
N PHE A 691 29.75 -3.28 -20.01
CA PHE A 691 30.26 -4.65 -20.04
C PHE A 691 30.81 -5.00 -21.44
N LYS A 692 30.09 -4.63 -22.50
CA LYS A 692 30.54 -4.88 -23.89
C LYS A 692 31.83 -4.10 -24.24
N THR A 693 31.96 -2.84 -23.83
CA THR A 693 33.17 -2.03 -24.10
C THR A 693 34.40 -2.57 -23.36
N LEU A 694 34.21 -3.14 -22.17
CA LEU A 694 35.26 -3.80 -21.39
C LEU A 694 35.62 -5.21 -21.91
N GLY A 695 34.97 -5.66 -23.00
CA GLY A 695 35.31 -6.89 -23.73
C GLY A 695 34.51 -8.13 -23.33
N SER A 696 33.54 -7.98 -22.43
CA SER A 696 32.64 -9.04 -21.96
C SER A 696 31.52 -9.31 -22.96
N ILE A 697 31.08 -10.58 -23.07
CA ILE A 697 29.95 -10.96 -23.93
C ILE A 697 28.76 -11.29 -23.04
N ILE A 698 27.65 -10.58 -23.23
CA ILE A 698 26.42 -10.81 -22.46
C ILE A 698 25.67 -11.98 -23.09
N ILE A 699 25.38 -13.00 -22.28
CA ILE A 699 24.59 -14.17 -22.65
C ILE A 699 23.12 -13.85 -22.38
N PHE A 700 22.83 -13.54 -21.11
CA PHE A 700 21.50 -13.24 -20.63
C PHE A 700 21.55 -11.99 -19.75
N SER A 701 20.50 -11.16 -19.81
CA SER A 701 20.39 -10.00 -18.94
C SER A 701 18.94 -9.61 -18.68
N ASN A 702 18.61 -9.49 -17.40
CA ASN A 702 17.40 -8.87 -16.84
C ASN A 702 17.84 -7.88 -15.74
N PHE A 703 16.94 -7.02 -15.24
CA PHE A 703 17.28 -6.00 -14.24
C PHE A 703 17.96 -6.53 -12.99
N ASN A 704 17.70 -7.79 -12.61
CA ASN A 704 18.24 -8.39 -11.40
C ASN A 704 19.42 -9.33 -11.68
N LYS A 705 19.57 -9.85 -12.92
CA LYS A 705 20.53 -10.92 -13.23
C LYS A 705 21.23 -10.68 -14.57
N ILE A 706 22.55 -10.76 -14.59
CA ILE A 706 23.39 -10.65 -15.79
C ILE A 706 24.31 -11.86 -15.87
N ILE A 707 24.26 -12.61 -16.97
CA ILE A 707 25.18 -13.70 -17.26
C ILE A 707 26.19 -13.23 -18.31
N VAL A 708 27.47 -13.28 -17.95
CA VAL A 708 28.57 -12.77 -18.75
C VAL A 708 29.57 -13.86 -19.07
N CYS A 709 29.96 -13.95 -20.34
CA CYS A 709 31.09 -14.73 -20.82
C CYS A 709 32.39 -13.89 -20.76
N THR A 710 33.36 -14.36 -19.98
CA THR A 710 34.63 -13.65 -19.71
C THR A 710 35.72 -13.90 -20.76
N LYS A 711 35.54 -14.92 -21.62
CA LYS A 711 36.57 -15.46 -22.55
C LYS A 711 37.83 -16.01 -21.84
N LYS A 712 37.81 -16.13 -20.51
CA LYS A 712 38.86 -16.77 -19.72
C LYS A 712 38.59 -18.26 -19.59
N ARG A 713 39.65 -19.04 -19.38
CA ARG A 713 39.58 -20.51 -19.30
C ARG A 713 39.59 -21.02 -17.87
N THR A 714 40.35 -20.36 -17.00
CA THR A 714 40.41 -20.69 -15.57
C THR A 714 39.43 -19.83 -14.78
N VAL A 715 38.81 -20.41 -13.75
CA VAL A 715 37.87 -19.71 -12.86
C VAL A 715 38.57 -18.55 -12.13
N SER A 716 39.80 -18.75 -11.66
CA SER A 716 40.57 -17.70 -10.96
C SER A 716 40.83 -16.47 -11.85
N ASP A 717 41.20 -16.65 -13.12
CA ASP A 717 41.45 -15.52 -14.03
C ASP A 717 40.14 -14.83 -14.43
N ALA A 718 39.05 -15.60 -14.53
CA ALA A 718 37.72 -15.08 -14.83
C ALA A 718 37.21 -14.18 -13.69
N LEU A 719 37.35 -14.64 -12.43
CA LEU A 719 36.98 -13.85 -11.25
C LEU A 719 37.81 -12.58 -11.13
N GLY A 720 39.14 -12.66 -11.27
CA GLY A 720 40.01 -11.47 -11.23
C GLY A 720 39.70 -10.46 -12.36
N TYR A 721 39.35 -10.93 -13.56
CA TYR A 721 38.87 -10.06 -14.63
C TYR A 721 37.53 -9.40 -14.28
N MET A 722 36.58 -10.15 -13.72
CA MET A 722 35.28 -9.61 -13.36
C MET A 722 35.35 -8.64 -12.19
N GLU A 723 36.18 -8.89 -11.18
CA GLU A 723 36.44 -7.93 -10.10
C GLU A 723 36.97 -6.60 -10.66
N PHE A 724 37.91 -6.65 -11.61
CA PHE A 724 38.40 -5.45 -12.30
C PHE A 724 37.28 -4.72 -13.06
N VAL A 725 36.43 -5.46 -13.79
CA VAL A 725 35.29 -4.90 -14.53
C VAL A 725 34.30 -4.23 -13.56
N VAL A 726 33.90 -4.92 -12.50
CA VAL A 726 32.96 -4.41 -11.49
C VAL A 726 33.55 -3.18 -10.80
N GLN A 727 34.83 -3.18 -10.42
CA GLN A 727 35.48 -2.01 -9.82
C GLN A 727 35.53 -0.81 -10.80
N THR A 728 35.77 -1.07 -12.09
CA THR A 728 35.77 -0.03 -13.12
C THR A 728 34.39 0.58 -13.31
N ILE A 729 33.33 -0.24 -13.25
CA ILE A 729 31.94 0.22 -13.32
C ILE A 729 31.59 1.05 -12.07
N ARG A 730 31.94 0.58 -10.87
CA ARG A 730 31.70 1.29 -9.59
C ARG A 730 32.40 2.66 -9.53
N ASN A 731 33.55 2.80 -10.18
CA ASN A 731 34.27 4.08 -10.26
C ASN A 731 33.56 5.14 -11.13
N LYS A 732 32.58 4.76 -11.97
CA LYS A 732 31.80 5.72 -12.76
C LYS A 732 30.66 6.28 -11.91
N GLU A 733 30.52 7.61 -11.90
CA GLU A 733 29.51 8.32 -11.09
C GLU A 733 28.07 7.83 -11.36
N ILE A 734 27.77 7.46 -12.60
CA ILE A 734 26.45 7.00 -13.05
C ILE A 734 26.03 5.68 -12.38
N PHE A 735 26.98 4.85 -11.94
CA PHE A 735 26.71 3.51 -11.36
C PHE A 735 27.10 3.41 -9.89
N HIS A 736 27.40 4.54 -9.23
CA HIS A 736 27.94 4.54 -7.87
C HIS A 736 27.05 3.85 -6.82
N SER A 737 25.72 3.89 -6.99
CA SER A 737 24.78 3.29 -6.02
C SER A 737 24.31 1.88 -6.43
N ILE A 738 24.84 1.32 -7.53
CA ILE A 738 24.51 -0.05 -7.95
C ILE A 738 25.44 -1.02 -7.25
N GLU A 739 24.85 -2.01 -6.61
CA GLU A 739 25.58 -3.14 -6.06
C GLU A 739 25.51 -4.31 -7.03
N ILE A 740 26.67 -4.95 -7.25
CA ILE A 740 26.82 -6.10 -8.13
C ILE A 740 27.48 -7.18 -7.31
N THR A 741 26.79 -8.31 -7.14
CA THR A 741 27.20 -9.49 -6.36
C THR A 741 27.39 -10.69 -7.30
N PHE A 742 28.15 -11.68 -6.86
CA PHE A 742 28.44 -12.90 -7.62
C PHE A 742 27.55 -14.03 -7.11
N GLU A 743 26.76 -14.66 -8.00
CA GLU A 743 25.85 -15.74 -7.61
C GLU A 743 26.44 -17.12 -7.96
N GLN A 744 26.81 -17.32 -9.22
CA GLN A 744 27.27 -18.61 -9.75
C GLN A 744 28.35 -18.47 -10.81
N CYS A 745 29.16 -19.52 -10.96
CA CYS A 745 30.18 -19.63 -12.00
C CYS A 745 29.96 -20.91 -12.82
N TRP A 746 30.13 -20.80 -14.13
CA TRP A 746 29.93 -21.88 -15.09
C TRP A 746 31.19 -22.05 -15.93
N GLU A 747 31.79 -23.23 -15.93
CA GLU A 747 32.98 -23.49 -16.76
C GLU A 747 32.60 -23.82 -18.20
N TYR A 748 31.52 -24.57 -18.36
CA TYR A 748 30.92 -24.92 -19.64
C TYR A 748 29.41 -24.75 -19.56
N LEU A 749 28.82 -23.95 -20.46
CA LEU A 749 27.40 -23.61 -20.41
C LEU A 749 26.75 -23.76 -21.79
N ILE A 750 25.68 -24.54 -21.86
CA ILE A 750 24.74 -24.58 -22.98
C ILE A 750 23.50 -23.81 -22.56
N TRP A 751 23.21 -22.71 -23.28
CA TRP A 751 22.16 -21.76 -22.92
C TRP A 751 21.12 -21.63 -24.05
N LEU A 752 19.84 -21.82 -23.73
CA LEU A 752 18.72 -21.51 -24.62
C LEU A 752 17.90 -20.32 -24.09
N ASP A 753 17.45 -20.42 -22.84
CA ASP A 753 16.70 -19.39 -22.13
C ASP A 753 16.81 -19.58 -20.61
N VAL A 754 16.14 -18.73 -19.83
CA VAL A 754 16.17 -18.72 -18.35
C VAL A 754 15.75 -20.05 -17.72
N HIS A 755 14.86 -20.80 -18.38
CA HIS A 755 14.29 -22.06 -17.88
C HIS A 755 14.92 -23.28 -18.56
N ASN A 756 15.79 -23.07 -19.55
CA ASN A 756 16.39 -24.09 -20.38
C ASN A 756 17.90 -23.83 -20.55
N PHE A 757 18.68 -24.39 -19.63
CA PHE A 757 20.14 -24.38 -19.68
C PHE A 757 20.73 -25.63 -19.03
N GLY A 758 21.96 -25.95 -19.40
CA GLY A 758 22.72 -27.03 -18.76
C GLY A 758 24.20 -26.74 -18.83
N GLY A 759 24.93 -27.08 -17.78
CA GLY A 759 26.35 -26.74 -17.71
C GLY A 759 27.07 -27.36 -16.54
N VAL A 760 28.39 -27.24 -16.57
CA VAL A 760 29.29 -27.63 -15.48
C VAL A 760 29.50 -26.43 -14.57
N LYS A 761 29.18 -26.60 -13.30
CA LYS A 761 29.34 -25.58 -12.27
C LYS A 761 30.82 -25.48 -11.87
N GLY A 762 31.34 -24.26 -11.80
CA GLY A 762 32.67 -23.98 -11.26
C GLY A 762 32.61 -23.66 -9.77
N GLU A 763 33.68 -23.97 -9.03
CA GLU A 763 33.78 -23.64 -7.62
C GLU A 763 34.08 -22.15 -7.40
N LEU A 764 33.24 -21.47 -6.63
CA LEU A 764 33.51 -20.12 -6.13
C LEU A 764 34.32 -20.19 -4.82
N PRO A 765 35.25 -19.26 -4.56
CA PRO A 765 35.94 -19.17 -3.27
C PRO A 765 34.96 -19.06 -2.10
N LYS A 766 35.21 -19.81 -1.02
CA LYS A 766 34.32 -19.94 0.16
C LYS A 766 33.98 -18.59 0.83
N ASP A 767 34.84 -17.57 0.72
CA ASP A 767 34.59 -16.22 1.25
C ASP A 767 33.45 -15.47 0.53
N MET A 768 33.00 -15.93 -0.65
CA MET A 768 31.93 -15.32 -1.45
C MET A 768 30.62 -16.14 -1.43
N GLN A 769 30.54 -17.25 -0.69
CA GLN A 769 29.39 -18.16 -0.65
C GLN A 769 28.42 -17.94 0.53
N GLU A 770 28.66 -16.95 1.40
CA GLU A 770 27.85 -16.73 2.63
C GLU A 770 26.35 -16.45 2.39
N ASN A 771 25.91 -16.20 1.15
CA ASN A 771 24.49 -15.93 0.82
C ASN A 771 23.70 -17.16 0.34
N THR A 772 24.31 -18.35 0.23
CA THR A 772 23.65 -19.53 -0.37
C THR A 772 23.64 -20.77 0.53
N GLU A 773 23.41 -20.60 1.84
CA GLU A 773 23.19 -21.75 2.74
C GLU A 773 21.72 -21.87 3.17
N SER A 774 21.03 -22.90 2.65
CA SER A 774 20.14 -23.78 3.43
C SER A 774 19.27 -24.67 2.52
N THR A 775 19.80 -25.78 2.05
CA THR A 775 19.05 -27.05 1.90
C THR A 775 20.03 -28.18 1.59
N ASN A 776 20.54 -28.84 2.62
CA ASN A 776 20.31 -30.27 2.84
C ASN A 776 20.85 -30.66 4.21
N ASP A 777 20.09 -31.55 4.86
CA ASP A 777 20.30 -32.06 6.21
C ASP A 777 21.72 -32.58 6.46
N GLY A 778 22.14 -32.43 7.71
CA GLY A 778 23.40 -32.96 8.21
C GLY A 778 23.51 -34.46 8.04
N ASN A 779 24.53 -34.86 7.28
CA ASN A 779 25.42 -36.00 7.50
C ASN A 779 26.23 -36.22 6.21
N ALA A 780 27.46 -35.71 6.15
CA ALA A 780 28.50 -36.26 5.31
C ALA A 780 29.85 -35.83 5.91
N GLU A 781 30.37 -36.69 6.77
CA GLU A 781 31.81 -36.81 6.98
C GLU A 781 32.43 -37.26 5.65
N GLU A 782 33.53 -36.62 5.26
CA GLU A 782 34.60 -37.12 4.38
C GLU A 782 34.23 -38.07 3.23
N GLU A 783 34.12 -37.56 2.00
CA GLU A 783 34.59 -38.24 0.79
C GLU A 783 34.84 -37.19 -0.32
N ASP A 784 36.12 -37.00 -0.66
CA ASP A 784 36.57 -36.32 -1.87
C ASP A 784 36.09 -37.12 -3.09
N ASP A 785 35.02 -36.66 -3.75
CA ASP A 785 34.78 -36.99 -5.16
C ASP A 785 34.90 -35.68 -5.94
N ASP A 786 36.06 -35.45 -6.57
CA ASP A 786 36.35 -34.40 -7.56
C ASP A 786 35.52 -34.61 -8.87
N GLU A 787 34.26 -35.04 -8.76
CA GLU A 787 33.37 -35.14 -9.92
C GLU A 787 32.69 -33.79 -10.18
N PRO A 788 32.81 -33.22 -11.40
CA PRO A 788 32.22 -31.92 -11.72
C PRO A 788 30.69 -31.97 -11.62
N GLU A 789 30.10 -31.09 -10.80
CA GLU A 789 28.64 -30.99 -10.64
C GLU A 789 27.99 -30.48 -11.94
N ILE A 790 27.30 -31.36 -12.68
CA ILE A 790 26.57 -31.01 -13.90
C ILE A 790 25.13 -30.62 -13.53
N ILE A 791 24.79 -29.34 -13.73
CA ILE A 791 23.42 -28.86 -13.54
C ILE A 791 22.66 -29.00 -14.86
N MET A 792 21.48 -29.63 -14.79
CA MET A 792 20.62 -29.91 -15.93
C MET A 792 19.24 -29.31 -15.71
N ASN A 793 19.05 -28.08 -16.13
CA ASN A 793 17.80 -27.35 -15.95
C ASN A 793 17.07 -27.17 -17.30
N TRP A 794 16.27 -28.17 -17.69
CA TRP A 794 15.59 -28.19 -18.98
C TRP A 794 14.08 -28.37 -18.82
N ASN A 795 13.32 -27.28 -18.80
CA ASN A 795 11.85 -27.35 -18.83
C ASN A 795 11.31 -28.10 -20.06
N LEU A 796 12.05 -28.09 -21.18
CA LEU A 796 11.74 -28.91 -22.36
C LEU A 796 11.56 -30.41 -22.04
N MET A 797 12.22 -30.92 -21.00
CA MET A 797 12.09 -32.30 -20.54
C MET A 797 10.69 -32.59 -19.97
N GLU A 798 10.05 -31.61 -19.34
CA GLU A 798 8.71 -31.77 -18.75
C GLU A 798 7.63 -31.89 -19.82
N CYS A 799 7.83 -31.22 -20.95
CA CYS A 799 6.95 -31.30 -22.13
C CYS A 799 7.05 -32.68 -22.84
N LEU A 800 8.03 -33.54 -22.49
CA LEU A 800 8.14 -34.91 -23.02
C LEU A 800 7.33 -35.95 -22.19
N PRO A 801 6.77 -36.99 -22.82
CA PRO A 801 6.08 -38.06 -22.11
C PRO A 801 6.95 -38.82 -21.10
N LYS A 802 6.39 -39.16 -19.92
CA LYS A 802 7.07 -40.00 -18.91
C LYS A 802 7.21 -41.45 -19.38
N GLU A 803 6.28 -41.92 -20.20
CA GLU A 803 6.26 -43.29 -20.72
C GLU A 803 7.41 -43.55 -21.72
N ALA A 804 7.76 -44.82 -21.90
CA ALA A 804 8.87 -45.26 -22.77
C ALA A 804 10.26 -44.67 -22.44
N ALA A 805 10.44 -44.06 -21.25
CA ALA A 805 11.70 -43.52 -20.78
C ALA A 805 12.24 -42.36 -21.64
N CYS A 806 11.36 -41.56 -22.28
CA CYS A 806 11.78 -40.42 -23.10
C CYS A 806 12.53 -39.36 -22.28
N ARG A 807 12.02 -39.01 -21.10
CA ARG A 807 12.64 -38.03 -20.19
C ARG A 807 14.04 -38.44 -19.75
N SER A 808 14.18 -39.65 -19.20
CA SER A 808 15.48 -40.16 -18.76
C SER A 808 16.47 -40.33 -19.92
N SER A 809 15.98 -40.68 -21.11
CA SER A 809 16.82 -40.75 -22.31
C SER A 809 17.33 -39.37 -22.70
N PHE A 810 16.48 -38.34 -22.69
CA PHE A 810 16.88 -36.95 -22.96
C PHE A 810 17.99 -36.50 -21.99
N THR A 811 17.77 -36.66 -20.68
CA THR A 811 18.76 -36.27 -19.66
C THR A 811 20.08 -37.00 -19.82
N ALA A 812 20.04 -38.33 -19.98
CA ALA A 812 21.26 -39.14 -20.12
C ALA A 812 22.06 -38.78 -21.37
N ILE A 813 21.39 -38.45 -22.48
CA ILE A 813 22.05 -38.07 -23.75
C ILE A 813 22.72 -36.70 -23.60
N ILE A 814 22.00 -35.69 -23.10
CA ILE A 814 22.56 -34.34 -22.99
C ILE A 814 23.62 -34.27 -21.89
N ALA A 815 23.40 -34.89 -20.73
CA ALA A 815 24.40 -34.95 -19.67
C ALA A 815 25.66 -35.71 -20.12
N GLY A 816 25.48 -36.84 -20.82
CA GLY A 816 26.60 -37.59 -21.40
C GLY A 816 27.38 -36.78 -22.46
N TYR A 817 26.69 -35.94 -23.25
CA TYR A 817 27.32 -35.03 -24.20
C TYR A 817 28.14 -33.94 -23.49
N ILE A 818 27.56 -33.26 -22.50
CA ILE A 818 28.23 -32.22 -21.71
C ILE A 818 29.46 -32.80 -21.02
N HIS A 819 29.31 -33.94 -20.34
CA HIS A 819 30.39 -34.61 -19.64
C HIS A 819 31.54 -35.02 -20.58
N ALA A 820 31.22 -35.64 -21.72
CA ALA A 820 32.24 -36.06 -22.68
C ALA A 820 33.03 -34.87 -23.27
N ILE A 821 32.36 -33.74 -23.53
CA ILE A 821 33.03 -32.52 -24.00
C ILE A 821 33.91 -31.94 -22.90
N TYR A 822 33.38 -31.83 -21.69
CA TYR A 822 34.09 -31.25 -20.57
C TYR A 822 35.34 -32.05 -20.19
N GLN A 823 35.24 -33.39 -20.14
CA GLN A 823 36.42 -34.26 -19.94
C GLN A 823 37.46 -34.06 -21.03
N PHE A 824 37.04 -34.01 -22.31
CA PHE A 824 37.96 -33.76 -23.41
C PHE A 824 38.62 -32.38 -23.33
N MET A 825 37.91 -31.36 -22.82
CA MET A 825 38.48 -30.04 -22.56
C MET A 825 39.56 -30.10 -21.48
N LEU A 826 39.30 -30.74 -20.33
CA LEU A 826 40.27 -30.89 -19.24
C LEU A 826 41.54 -31.63 -19.69
N GLU A 827 41.38 -32.74 -20.40
CA GLU A 827 42.50 -33.54 -20.92
C GLU A 827 43.38 -32.75 -21.91
N HIS A 828 42.79 -31.86 -22.72
CA HIS A 828 43.54 -31.05 -23.67
C HIS A 828 44.16 -29.79 -23.06
N GLU A 829 43.61 -29.27 -21.96
CA GLU A 829 44.20 -28.13 -21.24
C GLU A 829 45.45 -28.54 -20.45
N LEU A 830 45.46 -29.72 -19.83
CA LEU A 830 46.66 -30.26 -19.14
C LEU A 830 47.84 -30.50 -20.10
N ASN A 831 47.56 -30.73 -21.39
CA ASN A 831 48.56 -31.06 -22.40
C ASN A 831 49.10 -29.85 -23.20
N THR A 832 48.62 -28.63 -22.96
CA THR A 832 49.02 -27.42 -23.71
C THR A 832 50.02 -26.54 -22.95
N THR A 833 51.14 -27.12 -22.52
CA THR A 833 52.37 -26.35 -22.20
C THR A 833 53.26 -26.08 -23.43
N GLU A 834 52.95 -26.63 -24.61
CA GLU A 834 53.71 -26.36 -25.84
C GLU A 834 52.94 -25.49 -26.83
N ARG A 835 53.33 -24.22 -26.91
CA ARG A 835 52.88 -23.24 -27.93
C ARG A 835 53.31 -23.70 -29.33
N PRO A 836 52.40 -23.88 -30.32
CA PRO A 836 52.77 -23.77 -31.72
C PRO A 836 52.65 -22.30 -32.15
N LYS A 837 53.79 -21.63 -32.36
CA LYS A 837 53.83 -20.39 -33.15
C LYS A 837 53.37 -20.70 -34.58
N LYS A 838 52.20 -20.25 -35.01
CA LYS A 838 51.88 -20.12 -36.44
C LYS A 838 51.36 -18.73 -36.81
N ARG A 839 51.74 -18.38 -38.03
CA ARG A 839 51.85 -17.04 -38.62
C ARG A 839 50.49 -16.43 -38.91
N SER A 840 50.39 -15.15 -38.57
CA SER A 840 49.36 -14.22 -39.00
C SER A 840 49.32 -14.11 -40.53
N SER A 841 48.21 -14.53 -41.14
CA SER A 841 47.70 -13.96 -42.39
C SER A 841 46.22 -14.30 -42.55
N ASN A 842 45.34 -13.40 -42.06
CA ASN A 842 44.22 -12.82 -42.80
C ASN A 842 43.25 -12.14 -41.83
N LEU A 843 43.26 -10.80 -41.89
CA LEU A 843 42.43 -9.88 -41.13
C LEU A 843 41.07 -9.73 -41.81
N SER A 844 40.13 -10.63 -41.54
CA SER A 844 38.72 -10.43 -41.91
C SER A 844 37.78 -11.41 -41.19
N GLN A 845 37.36 -11.06 -39.97
CA GLN A 845 35.97 -11.08 -39.46
C GLN A 845 35.95 -10.87 -37.94
N LEU A 846 35.21 -9.85 -37.50
CA LEU A 846 35.21 -9.25 -36.17
C LEU A 846 34.14 -9.88 -35.24
N SER A 847 33.97 -11.19 -35.28
CA SER A 847 33.21 -11.95 -34.28
C SER A 847 34.13 -13.04 -33.74
N GLY A 848 34.65 -12.87 -32.51
CA GLY A 848 35.40 -13.94 -31.86
C GLY A 848 34.52 -15.19 -31.81
N GLN A 849 34.99 -16.31 -32.36
CA GLN A 849 34.28 -17.59 -32.31
C GLN A 849 34.03 -17.96 -30.84
N LEU A 850 32.76 -18.16 -30.49
CA LEU A 850 32.29 -18.56 -29.16
C LEU A 850 31.99 -20.07 -29.15
N GLY A 851 31.99 -20.68 -27.96
CA GLY A 851 31.74 -22.11 -27.81
C GLY A 851 32.87 -22.97 -28.39
N LEU A 852 32.53 -24.13 -28.94
CA LEU A 852 33.52 -25.08 -29.48
C LEU A 852 34.33 -24.49 -30.64
N GLY A 853 33.84 -23.46 -31.32
CA GLY A 853 34.60 -22.73 -32.35
C GLY A 853 35.86 -22.03 -31.82
N SER A 854 35.99 -21.83 -30.50
CA SER A 854 37.21 -21.32 -29.87
C SER A 854 38.33 -22.37 -29.70
N LEU A 855 37.99 -23.65 -29.89
CA LEU A 855 38.82 -24.83 -29.66
C LEU A 855 38.63 -25.81 -30.82
N GLU A 856 39.36 -25.64 -31.92
CA GLU A 856 39.21 -26.47 -33.14
C GLU A 856 39.25 -27.98 -32.85
N ASN A 857 40.12 -28.42 -31.92
CA ASN A 857 40.23 -29.83 -31.54
C ASN A 857 38.97 -30.38 -30.85
N THR A 858 38.32 -29.59 -29.98
CA THR A 858 37.09 -30.00 -29.29
C THR A 858 35.89 -29.97 -30.22
N ALA A 859 35.84 -29.02 -31.17
CA ALA A 859 34.83 -28.98 -32.23
C ALA A 859 34.87 -30.25 -33.08
N ASP A 860 36.06 -30.68 -33.50
CA ASP A 860 36.24 -31.92 -34.26
C ASP A 860 35.89 -33.17 -33.45
N PHE A 861 36.19 -33.18 -32.15
CA PHE A 861 35.76 -34.25 -31.25
C PHE A 861 34.23 -34.33 -31.15
N ALA A 862 33.55 -33.21 -30.92
CA ALA A 862 32.08 -33.18 -30.85
C ALA A 862 31.43 -33.63 -32.16
N LYS A 863 31.96 -33.20 -33.31
CA LYS A 863 31.52 -33.67 -34.65
C LYS A 863 31.66 -35.19 -34.80
N LYS A 864 32.79 -35.76 -34.35
CA LYS A 864 33.02 -37.23 -34.36
C LYS A 864 32.11 -37.97 -33.39
N LEU A 865 31.92 -37.45 -32.18
CA LEU A 865 31.05 -38.02 -31.15
C LEU A 865 29.60 -38.11 -31.65
N ILE A 866 29.11 -37.05 -32.31
CA ILE A 866 27.75 -36.99 -32.86
C ILE A 866 27.59 -37.91 -34.07
N LYS A 867 28.55 -37.92 -35.00
CA LYS A 867 28.52 -38.83 -36.16
C LYS A 867 28.64 -40.31 -35.75
N GLY A 868 29.43 -40.61 -34.72
CA GLY A 868 29.72 -41.96 -34.24
C GLY A 868 28.78 -42.44 -33.15
N ASP A 869 29.26 -42.47 -31.92
CA ASP A 869 28.64 -43.20 -30.80
C ASP A 869 27.27 -42.65 -30.39
N MET A 870 27.07 -41.33 -30.43
CA MET A 870 25.79 -40.71 -30.13
C MET A 870 24.71 -41.08 -31.15
N SER A 871 25.03 -41.06 -32.45
CA SER A 871 24.06 -41.40 -33.50
C SER A 871 23.53 -42.83 -33.35
N GLN A 872 24.43 -43.79 -33.08
CA GLN A 872 24.06 -45.19 -32.89
C GLN A 872 23.14 -45.37 -31.68
N LYS A 873 23.47 -44.76 -30.54
CA LYS A 873 22.64 -44.80 -29.33
C LYS A 873 21.28 -44.14 -29.57
N LEU A 874 21.26 -42.96 -30.20
CA LEU A 874 20.02 -42.24 -30.52
C LEU A 874 19.12 -43.03 -31.47
N PHE A 875 19.66 -43.65 -32.53
CA PHE A 875 18.88 -44.48 -33.45
C PHE A 875 18.20 -45.65 -32.73
N GLN A 876 18.91 -46.33 -31.82
CA GLN A 876 18.34 -47.43 -31.01
C GLN A 876 17.24 -46.93 -30.07
N ILE A 877 17.47 -45.81 -29.39
CA ILE A 877 16.50 -45.19 -28.46
C ILE A 877 15.23 -44.77 -29.21
N VAL A 878 15.38 -44.02 -30.30
CA VAL A 878 14.26 -43.54 -31.14
C VAL A 878 13.46 -44.71 -31.70
N GLN A 879 14.13 -45.74 -32.23
CA GLN A 879 13.44 -46.91 -32.77
C GLN A 879 12.70 -47.72 -31.68
N LYS A 880 13.27 -47.81 -30.48
CA LYS A 880 12.65 -48.47 -29.32
C LYS A 880 11.42 -47.70 -28.84
N ILE A 881 11.49 -46.37 -28.77
CA ILE A 881 10.37 -45.51 -28.37
C ILE A 881 9.26 -45.60 -29.42
N HIS A 882 9.58 -45.42 -30.70
CA HIS A 882 8.60 -45.47 -31.79
C HIS A 882 7.88 -46.82 -31.88
N LYS A 883 8.58 -47.94 -31.64
CA LYS A 883 7.97 -49.28 -31.60
C LYS A 883 7.03 -49.47 -30.41
N LYS A 884 7.31 -48.84 -29.27
CA LYS A 884 6.51 -48.97 -28.04
C LYS A 884 5.32 -48.02 -28.00
N LEU A 885 5.48 -46.79 -28.50
CA LEU A 885 4.49 -45.73 -28.50
C LEU A 885 4.59 -44.93 -29.81
N PRO A 886 3.82 -45.32 -30.85
CA PRO A 886 3.80 -44.60 -32.12
C PRO A 886 3.02 -43.28 -32.04
N GLU A 887 1.91 -43.26 -31.31
CA GLU A 887 1.08 -42.06 -31.09
C GLU A 887 0.62 -42.00 -29.63
N LYS A 888 0.65 -40.81 -29.04
CA LYS A 888 0.04 -40.51 -27.73
C LYS A 888 -0.90 -39.31 -27.86
N ILE A 889 -2.06 -39.40 -27.23
CA ILE A 889 -2.95 -38.26 -27.02
C ILE A 889 -2.51 -37.60 -25.71
N LEU A 890 -2.06 -36.35 -25.78
CA LEU A 890 -1.81 -35.54 -24.59
C LEU A 890 -3.07 -34.75 -24.26
N THR A 891 -3.44 -34.73 -22.98
CA THR A 891 -4.55 -33.93 -22.45
C THR A 891 -4.01 -32.77 -21.62
N ILE A 892 -4.83 -31.72 -21.45
CA ILE A 892 -4.51 -30.56 -20.59
C ILE A 892 -4.24 -31.00 -19.14
N GLU A 893 -4.92 -32.04 -18.65
CA GLU A 893 -4.78 -32.54 -17.27
C GLU A 893 -3.42 -33.21 -17.04
N GLU A 894 -2.87 -33.93 -18.03
CA GLU A 894 -1.55 -34.58 -17.92
C GLU A 894 -0.38 -33.63 -18.22
N TYR A 895 -0.58 -32.68 -19.15
CA TYR A 895 0.45 -31.75 -19.63
C TYR A 895 -0.11 -30.31 -19.72
N PRO A 896 -0.29 -29.63 -18.58
CA PRO A 896 -0.95 -28.33 -18.53
C PRO A 896 -0.12 -27.19 -19.14
N ASN A 897 1.20 -27.37 -19.22
CA ASN A 897 2.14 -26.38 -19.73
C ASN A 897 2.34 -26.46 -21.26
N LEU A 898 1.73 -27.43 -21.95
CA LEU A 898 1.98 -27.69 -23.37
C LEU A 898 1.05 -26.85 -24.27
N ASP A 899 1.56 -26.34 -25.38
CA ASP A 899 0.75 -25.67 -26.39
C ASP A 899 0.00 -26.71 -27.25
N LEU A 900 -1.31 -26.80 -27.03
CA LEU A 900 -2.20 -27.77 -27.66
C LEU A 900 -2.92 -27.25 -28.92
N ASP A 901 -2.50 -26.13 -29.50
CA ASP A 901 -3.01 -25.60 -30.78
C ASP A 901 -4.56 -25.56 -30.84
N ASP A 902 -5.18 -24.90 -29.85
CA ASP A 902 -6.63 -24.69 -29.74
C ASP A 902 -7.50 -25.93 -29.42
N LYS A 903 -6.91 -27.09 -29.10
CA LYS A 903 -7.66 -28.32 -28.77
C LYS A 903 -7.42 -28.78 -27.33
N ASP A 904 -8.44 -29.39 -26.72
CA ASP A 904 -8.33 -30.00 -25.37
C ASP A 904 -7.39 -31.23 -25.36
N SER A 905 -7.03 -31.74 -26.54
CA SER A 905 -6.05 -32.80 -26.69
C SER A 905 -5.26 -32.70 -27.99
N LYS A 906 -3.98 -33.07 -27.94
CA LYS A 906 -3.06 -33.08 -29.08
C LYS A 906 -2.51 -34.48 -29.29
N ARG A 907 -2.62 -34.99 -30.51
CA ARG A 907 -1.96 -36.25 -30.91
C ARG A 907 -0.53 -35.95 -31.28
N ILE A 908 0.39 -36.55 -30.55
CA ILE A 908 1.83 -36.32 -30.69
C ILE A 908 2.52 -37.67 -30.93
N ASN A 909 3.58 -37.66 -31.74
CA ASN A 909 4.52 -38.76 -31.84
C ASN A 909 5.65 -38.52 -30.82
N PRO A 910 5.76 -39.31 -29.73
CA PRO A 910 6.75 -39.08 -28.68
C PRO A 910 8.21 -39.12 -29.17
N ALA A 911 8.47 -39.97 -30.17
CA ALA A 911 9.81 -40.08 -30.75
C ALA A 911 10.16 -38.85 -31.60
N LEU A 912 9.18 -38.22 -32.27
CA LEU A 912 9.38 -36.97 -33.00
C LEU A 912 9.71 -35.81 -32.07
N GLU A 913 8.99 -35.65 -30.96
CA GLU A 913 9.26 -34.57 -30.00
C GLU A 913 10.61 -34.76 -29.31
N LEU A 914 10.99 -35.99 -28.97
CA LEU A 914 12.34 -36.27 -28.45
C LEU A 914 13.43 -35.86 -29.44
N ILE A 915 13.25 -36.19 -30.74
CA ILE A 915 14.20 -35.78 -31.80
C ILE A 915 14.30 -34.26 -31.86
N LYS A 916 13.16 -33.56 -31.87
CA LYS A 916 13.13 -32.09 -31.90
C LYS A 916 13.88 -31.50 -30.71
N SER A 917 13.60 -31.95 -29.49
CA SER A 917 14.22 -31.42 -28.28
C SER A 917 15.73 -31.67 -28.25
N VAL A 918 16.19 -32.91 -28.52
CA VAL A 918 17.62 -33.24 -28.51
C VAL A 918 18.36 -32.50 -29.62
N CYS A 919 17.85 -32.53 -30.86
CA CYS A 919 18.47 -31.82 -31.98
C CYS A 919 18.50 -30.30 -31.74
N LYS A 920 17.46 -29.73 -31.11
CA LYS A 920 17.46 -28.30 -30.81
C LYS A 920 18.57 -27.93 -29.83
N VAL A 921 18.73 -28.68 -28.73
CA VAL A 921 19.80 -28.43 -27.74
C VAL A 921 21.17 -28.59 -28.38
N LEU A 922 21.40 -29.65 -29.16
CA LEU A 922 22.68 -29.86 -29.85
C LEU A 922 22.96 -28.79 -30.92
N SER A 923 21.93 -28.28 -31.60
CA SER A 923 22.05 -27.21 -32.60
C SER A 923 22.37 -25.84 -32.03
N LEU A 924 22.38 -25.67 -30.70
CA LEU A 924 22.84 -24.43 -30.05
C LEU A 924 24.33 -24.18 -30.29
N ASP A 925 25.09 -25.21 -30.62
CA ASP A 925 26.46 -25.06 -31.06
C ASP A 925 26.52 -24.88 -32.59
N VAL A 926 26.97 -23.70 -33.01
CA VAL A 926 27.05 -23.30 -34.43
C VAL A 926 27.97 -24.22 -35.24
N GLU A 927 29.01 -24.78 -34.60
CA GLU A 927 29.98 -25.65 -35.28
C GLU A 927 29.43 -27.01 -35.66
N VAL A 928 28.38 -27.48 -34.98
CA VAL A 928 27.87 -28.86 -35.06
C VAL A 928 26.53 -28.93 -35.79
N VAL A 929 25.99 -27.79 -36.23
CA VAL A 929 24.67 -27.69 -36.86
C VAL A 929 24.51 -28.63 -38.06
N ASN A 930 25.54 -28.79 -38.89
CA ASN A 930 25.49 -29.65 -40.07
C ASN A 930 25.40 -31.14 -39.68
N GLU A 931 26.22 -31.58 -38.73
CA GLU A 931 26.18 -32.94 -38.18
C GLU A 931 24.84 -33.24 -37.50
N VAL A 932 24.29 -32.27 -36.77
CA VAL A 932 22.97 -32.40 -36.14
C VAL A 932 21.86 -32.48 -37.19
N TYR A 933 21.97 -31.74 -38.30
CA TYR A 933 21.02 -31.82 -39.41
C TYR A 933 21.02 -33.21 -40.07
N ASP A 934 22.20 -33.79 -40.32
CA ASP A 934 22.33 -35.15 -40.84
C ASP A 934 21.76 -36.19 -39.88
N LEU A 935 22.06 -36.05 -38.58
CA LEU A 935 21.52 -36.87 -37.50
C LEU A 935 19.98 -36.79 -37.47
N GLN A 936 19.41 -35.58 -37.47
CA GLN A 936 17.97 -35.34 -37.49
C GLN A 936 17.32 -36.00 -38.70
N THR A 937 17.90 -35.81 -39.90
CA THR A 937 17.38 -36.38 -41.15
C THR A 937 17.36 -37.90 -41.10
N ASN A 938 18.41 -38.53 -40.55
CA ASN A 938 18.48 -39.99 -40.40
C ASN A 938 17.50 -40.50 -39.32
N MET A 939 17.33 -39.80 -38.21
CA MET A 939 16.33 -40.15 -37.19
C MET A 939 14.89 -40.02 -37.72
N LEU A 940 14.58 -39.00 -38.51
CA LEU A 940 13.26 -38.80 -39.12
C LEU A 940 12.91 -39.91 -40.13
N LYS A 941 13.91 -40.39 -40.91
CA LYS A 941 13.73 -41.55 -41.80
C LYS A 941 13.32 -42.82 -41.04
N LEU A 942 13.82 -43.03 -39.81
CA LEU A 942 13.44 -44.19 -38.98
C LEU A 942 11.96 -44.16 -38.55
N ILE A 943 11.39 -42.96 -38.40
CA ILE A 943 9.97 -42.73 -38.05
C ILE A 943 9.09 -42.59 -39.31
N ARG A 944 9.68 -42.49 -40.51
CA ARG A 944 9.01 -42.26 -41.80
C ARG A 944 8.33 -40.89 -41.92
N ILE A 945 8.93 -39.86 -41.33
CA ILE A 945 8.51 -38.46 -41.47
C ILE A 945 9.50 -37.74 -42.40
N GLY A 946 8.98 -36.89 -43.31
CA GLY A 946 9.82 -36.11 -44.20
C GLY A 946 10.54 -34.96 -43.48
N SER A 947 11.79 -34.68 -43.84
CA SER A 947 12.63 -33.63 -43.23
C SER A 947 12.09 -32.20 -43.43
N PHE A 948 11.26 -31.98 -44.45
CA PHE A 948 10.66 -30.68 -44.79
C PHE A 948 9.18 -30.56 -44.38
N SER A 949 8.69 -31.45 -43.52
CA SER A 949 7.32 -31.35 -43.02
C SER A 949 7.20 -30.20 -42.02
N ASP A 950 6.10 -29.45 -42.09
CA ASP A 950 5.73 -28.42 -41.09
C ASP A 950 5.70 -28.98 -39.65
N LEU A 951 5.52 -30.30 -39.51
CA LEU A 951 5.54 -31.00 -38.22
C LEU A 951 6.94 -31.08 -37.59
N VAL A 952 8.02 -30.89 -38.37
CA VAL A 952 9.42 -31.01 -37.91
C VAL A 952 9.97 -29.67 -37.43
N GLU A 953 9.39 -28.55 -37.88
CA GLU A 953 9.81 -27.21 -37.48
C GLU A 953 9.78 -27.06 -35.96
N TRP A 954 10.87 -26.53 -35.39
CA TRP A 954 10.96 -26.28 -33.96
C TRP A 954 10.04 -25.13 -33.57
N LYS A 955 9.07 -25.43 -32.72
CA LYS A 955 8.24 -24.46 -32.01
C LYS A 955 8.40 -24.77 -30.52
N ASP A 956 8.49 -23.73 -29.70
CA ASP A 956 8.54 -23.93 -28.25
C ASP A 956 7.27 -24.70 -27.83
N PRO A 957 7.40 -25.93 -27.30
CA PRO A 957 6.25 -26.75 -26.99
C PRO A 957 5.50 -26.24 -25.76
N CYS A 958 6.11 -25.37 -24.95
CA CYS A 958 5.57 -24.98 -23.66
C CYS A 958 5.02 -23.54 -23.71
N ILE A 959 3.78 -23.36 -23.23
CA ILE A 959 3.12 -22.05 -23.06
C ILE A 959 3.93 -21.24 -22.04
N SER A 960 4.11 -19.93 -22.26
CA SER A 960 4.64 -19.01 -21.27
C SER A 960 3.60 -17.96 -20.89
N LEU A 961 3.43 -17.74 -19.59
CA LEU A 961 2.64 -16.63 -19.05
C LEU A 961 3.44 -16.00 -17.92
N ILE A 962 4.10 -14.90 -18.24
CA ILE A 962 5.03 -14.22 -17.33
C ILE A 962 4.28 -13.12 -16.58
N LEU A 963 4.32 -13.19 -15.26
CA LEU A 963 3.95 -12.10 -14.38
C LEU A 963 5.20 -11.29 -14.05
N PRO A 964 5.29 -10.02 -14.47
CA PRO A 964 6.48 -9.22 -14.27
C PRO A 964 6.64 -8.76 -12.81
N GLU A 965 7.90 -8.64 -12.39
CA GLU A 965 8.37 -7.88 -11.21
C GLU A 965 7.77 -8.27 -9.84
N ILE A 966 7.17 -9.45 -9.67
CA ILE A 966 6.51 -9.88 -8.43
C ILE A 966 7.45 -9.74 -7.23
N ILE A 967 6.96 -9.10 -6.18
CA ILE A 967 7.74 -8.74 -4.99
C ILE A 967 7.38 -9.68 -3.84
N CYS A 968 8.38 -10.36 -3.27
CA CYS A 968 8.15 -11.16 -2.07
C CYS A 968 7.85 -10.25 -0.87
N LYS A 969 6.73 -10.47 -0.16
CA LYS A 969 6.35 -9.66 1.01
C LYS A 969 7.32 -9.81 2.20
N VAL A 970 8.12 -10.88 2.23
CA VAL A 970 9.05 -11.19 3.32
C VAL A 970 10.45 -10.63 3.06
N CYS A 971 11.08 -10.98 1.93
CA CYS A 971 12.44 -10.55 1.62
C CYS A 971 12.54 -9.38 0.62
N ASN A 972 11.44 -8.93 0.02
CA ASN A 972 11.36 -7.91 -1.04
C ASN A 972 12.12 -8.20 -2.33
N HIS A 973 12.62 -9.43 -2.50
CA HIS A 973 13.18 -9.85 -3.78
C HIS A 973 12.11 -9.71 -4.87
N THR A 974 12.46 -8.97 -5.93
CA THR A 974 11.63 -8.79 -7.10
C THR A 974 12.04 -9.84 -8.13
N ARG A 975 11.09 -10.51 -8.77
CA ARG A 975 11.38 -11.38 -9.91
C ARG A 975 10.19 -11.54 -10.83
N ASP A 976 10.47 -11.89 -12.07
CA ASP A 976 9.43 -12.34 -12.99
C ASP A 976 9.08 -13.80 -12.68
N ILE A 977 7.79 -14.13 -12.65
CA ILE A 977 7.32 -15.51 -12.45
C ILE A 977 6.63 -15.99 -13.72
N ASP A 978 7.16 -17.04 -14.36
CA ASP A 978 6.44 -17.74 -15.43
C ASP A 978 5.56 -18.83 -14.83
N LEU A 979 4.24 -18.63 -14.83
CA LEU A 979 3.29 -19.54 -14.20
C LEU A 979 3.28 -20.95 -14.82
N CYS A 980 3.84 -21.08 -16.03
CA CYS A 980 3.94 -22.34 -16.75
C CYS A 980 5.33 -22.97 -16.65
N LYS A 981 6.40 -22.16 -16.56
CA LYS A 981 7.80 -22.64 -16.71
C LYS A 981 8.65 -22.49 -15.44
N ASP A 982 8.12 -21.89 -14.38
CA ASP A 982 8.89 -21.58 -13.18
C ASP A 982 9.27 -22.81 -12.35
N ASN A 983 10.56 -22.95 -12.08
CA ASN A 983 11.15 -24.08 -11.36
C ASN A 983 10.81 -24.10 -9.86
N PHE A 984 10.44 -22.95 -9.30
CA PHE A 984 10.09 -22.81 -7.88
C PHE A 984 8.60 -23.04 -7.63
N CYS A 985 7.88 -23.62 -8.59
CA CYS A 985 6.50 -24.04 -8.46
C CYS A 985 6.44 -25.45 -7.85
N VAL A 986 5.83 -25.59 -6.68
CA VAL A 986 5.65 -26.86 -5.98
C VAL A 986 4.18 -27.24 -5.95
N MET A 987 3.88 -28.52 -6.14
CA MET A 987 2.55 -29.08 -5.94
C MET A 987 2.38 -29.50 -4.48
N GLU A 988 1.57 -28.77 -3.72
CA GLU A 988 1.18 -29.12 -2.35
C GLU A 988 -0.35 -29.22 -2.27
N GLN A 989 -0.86 -30.33 -1.71
CA GLN A 989 -2.31 -30.55 -1.50
C GLN A 989 -3.18 -30.34 -2.76
N ASP A 990 -2.76 -30.87 -3.92
CA ASP A 990 -3.40 -30.69 -5.23
C ASP A 990 -3.50 -29.23 -5.70
N ARG A 991 -2.63 -28.33 -5.20
CA ARG A 991 -2.52 -26.94 -5.65
C ARG A 991 -1.08 -26.60 -6.03
N TYR A 992 -0.93 -25.84 -7.10
CA TYR A 992 0.35 -25.25 -7.47
C TYR A 992 0.61 -24.02 -6.60
N ILE A 993 1.78 -23.98 -5.96
CA ILE A 993 2.22 -22.88 -5.10
C ILE A 993 3.59 -22.44 -5.61
N TRP A 994 3.75 -21.13 -5.83
CA TRP A 994 5.04 -20.55 -6.22
C TRP A 994 5.80 -20.10 -4.99
N LYS A 995 7.08 -20.47 -4.92
CA LYS A 995 7.96 -20.08 -3.80
C LYS A 995 8.96 -19.01 -4.23
N CYS A 996 9.39 -18.21 -3.26
CA CYS A 996 10.49 -17.27 -3.44
C CYS A 996 11.84 -18.02 -3.50
N PRO A 997 12.74 -17.73 -4.46
CA PRO A 997 14.03 -18.42 -4.56
C PRO A 997 14.94 -18.18 -3.34
N LEU A 998 14.91 -16.98 -2.77
CA LEU A 998 15.76 -16.61 -1.64
C LEU A 998 15.22 -17.13 -0.30
N CYS A 999 13.99 -16.75 0.07
CA CYS A 999 13.45 -17.06 1.40
C CYS A 999 12.56 -18.32 1.45
N LYS A 1000 12.29 -18.95 0.29
CA LYS A 1000 11.45 -20.15 0.14
C LYS A 1000 10.02 -20.02 0.68
N MET A 1001 9.58 -18.79 0.98
CA MET A 1001 8.22 -18.49 1.38
C MET A 1001 7.29 -18.59 0.18
N ASP A 1002 6.08 -19.05 0.43
CA ASP A 1002 5.01 -19.16 -0.57
C ASP A 1002 4.50 -17.78 -0.95
N TYR A 1003 4.33 -17.54 -2.26
CA TYR A 1003 3.56 -16.41 -2.76
C TYR A 1003 2.07 -16.67 -2.55
N ASP A 1004 1.33 -15.60 -2.33
CA ASP A 1004 -0.11 -15.68 -2.16
C ASP A 1004 -0.80 -15.93 -3.51
N ASN A 1005 -1.43 -17.09 -3.63
CA ASN A 1005 -2.13 -17.49 -4.85
C ASN A 1005 -3.34 -16.59 -5.15
N GLU A 1006 -3.98 -15.99 -4.15
CA GLU A 1006 -5.10 -15.05 -4.37
C GLU A 1006 -4.60 -13.74 -4.96
N GLU A 1007 -3.42 -13.26 -4.52
CA GLU A 1007 -2.76 -12.09 -5.09
C GLU A 1007 -2.31 -12.36 -6.54
N ILE A 1008 -1.77 -13.55 -6.82
CA ILE A 1008 -1.41 -13.96 -8.19
C ILE A 1008 -2.67 -14.03 -9.08
N GLU A 1009 -3.78 -14.57 -8.58
CA GLU A 1009 -5.06 -14.59 -9.29
C GLU A 1009 -5.56 -13.16 -9.59
N PHE A 1010 -5.48 -12.25 -8.61
CA PHE A 1010 -5.86 -10.85 -8.79
C PHE A 1010 -4.98 -10.11 -9.82
N LEU A 1011 -3.66 -10.33 -9.79
CA LEU A 1011 -2.73 -9.76 -10.76
C LEU A 1011 -3.03 -10.25 -12.18
N LEU A 1012 -3.40 -11.52 -12.35
CA LEU A 1012 -3.83 -12.05 -13.64
C LEU A 1012 -5.13 -11.41 -14.12
N MET A 1013 -6.09 -11.21 -13.22
CA MET A 1013 -7.34 -10.51 -13.53
C MET A 1013 -7.06 -9.08 -14.01
N ASP A 1014 -6.18 -8.35 -13.32
CA ASP A 1014 -5.77 -7.01 -13.72
C ASP A 1014 -5.08 -7.00 -15.10
N ILE A 1015 -4.19 -7.97 -15.38
CA ILE A 1015 -3.57 -8.09 -16.72
C ILE A 1015 -4.62 -8.37 -17.80
N VAL A 1016 -5.59 -9.24 -17.52
CA VAL A 1016 -6.71 -9.54 -18.43
C VAL A 1016 -7.50 -8.26 -18.72
N ASP A 1017 -7.88 -7.51 -17.68
CA ASP A 1017 -8.64 -6.27 -17.80
C ASP A 1017 -7.86 -5.20 -18.58
N ARG A 1018 -6.58 -5.01 -18.28
CA ARG A 1018 -5.71 -4.07 -19.00
C ARG A 1018 -5.54 -4.43 -20.46
N LYS A 1019 -5.33 -5.71 -20.80
CA LYS A 1019 -5.25 -6.17 -22.21
C LYS A 1019 -6.57 -6.02 -22.95
N SER A 1020 -7.68 -6.34 -22.29
CA SER A 1020 -9.01 -6.13 -22.85
C SER A 1020 -9.27 -4.64 -23.12
N MET A 1021 -8.91 -3.76 -22.19
CA MET A 1021 -9.02 -2.31 -22.38
C MET A 1021 -8.08 -1.81 -23.49
N ALA A 1022 -6.84 -2.31 -23.55
CA ALA A 1022 -5.89 -1.98 -24.62
C ALA A 1022 -6.43 -2.33 -26.01
N TYR A 1023 -7.12 -3.47 -26.15
CA TYR A 1023 -7.76 -3.86 -27.40
C TYR A 1023 -8.95 -2.97 -27.79
N ILE A 1024 -9.71 -2.50 -26.80
CA ILE A 1024 -10.86 -1.62 -27.04
C ILE A 1024 -10.37 -0.21 -27.44
N LEU A 1025 -9.32 0.28 -26.79
CA LEU A 1025 -8.78 1.64 -27.00
C LEU A 1025 -7.73 1.73 -28.11
N GLN A 1026 -7.35 0.62 -28.74
CA GLN A 1026 -6.28 0.59 -29.73
C GLN A 1026 -6.53 1.54 -30.91
N ASP A 1027 -5.43 2.05 -31.47
CA ASP A 1027 -5.46 2.77 -32.72
C ASP A 1027 -5.79 1.87 -33.91
N LEU A 1028 -6.33 2.49 -34.97
CA LEU A 1028 -6.58 1.84 -36.24
C LEU A 1028 -5.57 2.29 -37.30
N GLN A 1029 -5.01 1.34 -38.04
CA GLN A 1029 -4.01 1.59 -39.09
C GLN A 1029 -4.58 1.32 -40.47
N CYS A 1030 -4.34 2.21 -41.44
CA CYS A 1030 -4.73 1.95 -42.83
C CYS A 1030 -3.93 0.78 -43.43
N ARG A 1031 -4.59 -0.14 -44.14
CA ARG A 1031 -3.92 -1.26 -44.81
C ARG A 1031 -2.97 -0.82 -45.93
N LYS A 1032 -3.29 0.27 -46.64
CA LYS A 1032 -2.55 0.78 -47.80
C LYS A 1032 -1.39 1.69 -47.39
N CYS A 1033 -1.67 2.87 -46.83
CA CYS A 1033 -0.64 3.87 -46.50
C CYS A 1033 0.04 3.66 -45.14
N LYS A 1034 -0.45 2.73 -44.30
CA LYS A 1034 0.06 2.47 -42.95
C LYS A 1034 -0.05 3.64 -41.97
N GLU A 1035 -0.76 4.71 -42.33
CA GLU A 1035 -1.05 5.81 -41.42
C GLU A 1035 -2.09 5.43 -40.36
N ILE A 1036 -1.95 6.03 -39.17
CA ILE A 1036 -2.87 5.89 -38.04
C ILE A 1036 -4.10 6.78 -38.28
N LYS A 1037 -5.28 6.23 -37.98
CA LYS A 1037 -6.56 6.95 -38.03
C LYS A 1037 -6.57 8.04 -36.96
N ARG A 1038 -6.69 9.31 -37.39
CA ARG A 1038 -6.72 10.47 -36.48
C ARG A 1038 -8.13 10.89 -36.07
N GLU A 1039 -9.12 10.65 -36.93
CA GLU A 1039 -10.50 11.11 -36.75
C GLU A 1039 -11.42 9.91 -36.52
N ASN A 1040 -12.29 9.97 -35.52
CA ASN A 1040 -13.13 8.83 -35.13
C ASN A 1040 -14.19 8.46 -36.18
N MET A 1041 -14.75 9.47 -36.87
CA MET A 1041 -15.91 9.29 -37.76
C MET A 1041 -15.56 8.71 -39.14
N ASN A 1042 -14.29 8.76 -39.56
CA ASN A 1042 -13.92 8.33 -40.91
C ASN A 1042 -13.92 6.81 -41.04
N GLU A 1043 -14.75 6.26 -41.93
CA GLU A 1043 -14.78 4.83 -42.23
C GLU A 1043 -13.59 4.37 -43.09
N LEU A 1044 -13.13 5.26 -43.98
CA LEU A 1044 -12.04 5.01 -44.91
C LEU A 1044 -10.90 6.01 -44.68
N CYS A 1045 -9.68 5.59 -45.00
CA CYS A 1045 -8.54 6.49 -45.02
C CYS A 1045 -8.61 7.45 -46.21
N SER A 1046 -7.88 8.57 -46.13
CA SER A 1046 -7.67 9.52 -47.24
C SER A 1046 -7.17 8.87 -48.53
N CYS A 1047 -6.45 7.74 -48.43
CA CYS A 1047 -6.01 6.93 -49.57
C CYS A 1047 -7.04 5.88 -50.05
N SER A 1048 -8.30 5.97 -49.61
CA SER A 1048 -9.37 5.01 -49.87
C SER A 1048 -9.00 3.58 -49.47
N GLY A 1049 -8.24 3.43 -48.38
CA GLY A 1049 -7.85 2.17 -47.79
C GLY A 1049 -8.64 1.88 -46.53
N ASN A 1050 -9.06 0.63 -46.35
CA ASN A 1050 -9.72 0.19 -45.12
C ASN A 1050 -8.74 0.20 -43.95
N PHE A 1051 -9.28 0.52 -42.77
CA PHE A 1051 -8.54 0.43 -41.52
C PHE A 1051 -8.50 -1.02 -41.01
N LYS A 1052 -7.45 -1.35 -40.27
CA LYS A 1052 -7.29 -2.58 -39.50
C LYS A 1052 -6.89 -2.25 -38.06
N THR A 1053 -7.18 -3.15 -37.14
CA THR A 1053 -6.69 -3.09 -35.77
C THR A 1053 -5.17 -3.29 -35.74
N LEU A 1054 -4.51 -2.67 -34.77
CA LEU A 1054 -3.08 -2.89 -34.51
C LEU A 1054 -2.85 -4.22 -33.82
N ILE A 1055 -3.65 -4.50 -32.78
CA ILE A 1055 -3.72 -5.77 -32.06
C ILE A 1055 -4.75 -6.65 -32.76
N SER A 1056 -4.35 -7.86 -33.13
CA SER A 1056 -5.26 -8.79 -33.80
C SER A 1056 -6.20 -9.47 -32.79
N LYS A 1057 -7.43 -9.79 -33.22
CA LYS A 1057 -8.38 -10.56 -32.41
C LYS A 1057 -7.78 -11.91 -31.97
N SER A 1058 -7.03 -12.56 -32.87
CA SER A 1058 -6.42 -13.87 -32.63
C SER A 1058 -5.36 -13.86 -31.52
N GLU A 1059 -4.63 -12.76 -31.34
CA GLU A 1059 -3.65 -12.62 -30.24
C GLU A 1059 -4.35 -12.65 -28.87
N ILE A 1060 -5.50 -11.98 -28.75
CA ILE A 1060 -6.26 -11.95 -27.49
C ILE A 1060 -6.97 -13.25 -27.23
N GLU A 1061 -7.52 -13.88 -28.27
CA GLU A 1061 -8.09 -15.22 -28.15
C GLU A 1061 -7.04 -16.21 -27.64
N LYS A 1062 -5.81 -16.17 -28.16
CA LYS A 1062 -4.69 -17.00 -27.65
C LYS A 1062 -4.39 -16.68 -26.19
N PHE A 1063 -4.27 -15.40 -25.84
CA PHE A 1063 -3.99 -14.99 -24.46
C PHE A 1063 -5.07 -15.47 -23.46
N MET A 1064 -6.35 -15.30 -23.81
CA MET A 1064 -7.47 -15.74 -22.97
C MET A 1064 -7.51 -17.28 -22.81
N LYS A 1065 -7.11 -18.03 -23.86
CA LYS A 1065 -6.97 -19.49 -23.77
C LYS A 1065 -5.83 -19.89 -22.82
N ILE A 1066 -4.69 -19.21 -22.89
CA ILE A 1066 -3.56 -19.42 -21.97
C ILE A 1066 -4.00 -19.17 -20.52
N CYS A 1067 -4.69 -18.06 -20.26
CA CYS A 1067 -5.20 -17.74 -18.93
C CYS A 1067 -6.20 -18.81 -18.43
N LYS A 1068 -7.05 -19.34 -19.32
CA LYS A 1068 -7.97 -20.44 -18.98
C LYS A 1068 -7.21 -21.69 -18.56
N SER A 1069 -6.17 -22.08 -19.29
CA SER A 1069 -5.34 -23.26 -18.95
C SER A 1069 -4.66 -23.08 -17.60
N VAL A 1070 -4.08 -21.91 -17.33
CA VAL A 1070 -3.44 -21.59 -16.05
C VAL A 1070 -4.45 -21.58 -14.90
N ALA A 1071 -5.65 -21.04 -15.13
CA ALA A 1071 -6.71 -21.00 -14.11
C ALA A 1071 -7.19 -22.41 -13.71
N ILE A 1072 -7.31 -23.32 -14.69
CA ILE A 1072 -7.66 -24.72 -14.44
C ILE A 1072 -6.53 -25.42 -13.68
N LYS A 1073 -5.27 -25.26 -14.12
CA LYS A 1073 -4.08 -25.83 -13.48
C LYS A 1073 -4.01 -25.44 -12.01
N SER A 1074 -4.14 -24.15 -11.72
CA SER A 1074 -3.88 -23.58 -10.39
C SER A 1074 -5.12 -23.47 -9.50
N ASN A 1075 -6.26 -24.02 -9.94
CA ASN A 1075 -7.56 -23.97 -9.25
C ASN A 1075 -8.03 -22.54 -8.91
N MET A 1076 -7.81 -21.59 -9.83
CA MET A 1076 -8.21 -20.19 -9.73
C MET A 1076 -9.66 -20.02 -10.23
N LYS A 1077 -10.61 -19.98 -9.30
CA LYS A 1077 -12.05 -20.03 -9.61
C LYS A 1077 -12.56 -18.71 -10.18
N THR A 1078 -12.09 -17.59 -9.63
CA THR A 1078 -12.55 -16.24 -9.95
C THR A 1078 -12.10 -15.86 -11.36
N LEU A 1079 -10.83 -16.12 -11.67
CA LEU A 1079 -10.27 -15.91 -13.01
C LEU A 1079 -11.00 -16.75 -14.06
N LEU A 1080 -11.29 -18.02 -13.76
CA LEU A 1080 -12.02 -18.90 -14.66
C LEU A 1080 -13.44 -18.40 -14.92
N GLU A 1081 -14.13 -17.89 -13.90
CA GLU A 1081 -15.45 -17.28 -14.04
C GLU A 1081 -15.42 -16.04 -14.94
N ILE A 1082 -14.45 -15.14 -14.73
CA ILE A 1082 -14.28 -13.94 -15.56
C ILE A 1082 -14.04 -14.30 -17.02
N ILE A 1083 -13.13 -15.24 -17.29
CA ILE A 1083 -12.84 -15.68 -18.66
C ILE A 1083 -14.09 -16.28 -19.31
N ARG A 1084 -14.87 -17.09 -18.59
CA ARG A 1084 -16.15 -17.63 -19.10
C ARG A 1084 -17.16 -16.53 -19.40
N ASN A 1085 -17.24 -15.52 -18.55
CA ASN A 1085 -18.15 -14.39 -18.70
C ASN A 1085 -17.84 -13.52 -19.93
N THR A 1086 -16.58 -13.45 -20.38
CA THR A 1086 -16.23 -12.71 -21.61
C THR A 1086 -16.90 -13.27 -22.87
N LYS A 1087 -17.34 -14.54 -22.86
CA LYS A 1087 -17.89 -15.29 -24.02
C LYS A 1087 -17.01 -15.33 -25.27
N LEU A 1088 -15.79 -14.80 -25.22
CA LEU A 1088 -14.84 -14.80 -26.35
C LEU A 1088 -14.45 -16.21 -26.81
N LEU A 1089 -14.53 -17.18 -25.89
CA LEU A 1089 -14.23 -18.60 -26.14
C LEU A 1089 -15.48 -19.44 -26.43
N ILE A 1090 -16.67 -18.84 -26.43
CA ILE A 1090 -17.92 -19.51 -26.80
C ILE A 1090 -18.15 -19.25 -28.29
N ASP A 1091 -17.37 -19.94 -29.12
CA ASP A 1091 -17.74 -20.26 -30.51
C ASP A 1091 -16.80 -21.36 -31.03
N SER A 1092 -17.23 -22.61 -30.82
CA SER A 1092 -17.01 -23.74 -31.73
C SER A 1092 -17.83 -24.93 -31.23
N LYS A 1093 -19.13 -24.91 -31.54
CA LYS A 1093 -19.87 -26.15 -31.72
C LYS A 1093 -19.71 -26.63 -33.15
#